data_AF-A0AAN8G0T1-F1
#
_entry.id   AF-A0AAN8G0T1-F1
#
_cell.length_a   1.000
_cell.length_b   1.000
_cell.length_c   1.000
_cell.angle_alpha   90.00
_cell.angle_beta   90.00
_cell.angle_gamma   90.00
#
_symmetry.space_group_name_H-M   'P 1'
#
loop_
_entity.id
_entity.type
_entity.pdbx_description
1 polymer ?
#
loop_
_entity_poly.entity_id
_entity_poly.type
_entity_poly.pdbx_seq_one_letter_code
_entity_poly.pdbx_strand_id
1 'polypeptide(L)'
;MRVFKMLRKMKFCPCLSGLSTLQLFLVIFVLFMTVPLVTHYYISNIGGDTEQQRYLSRSKLDYNKADLDPLKPSKLESEINDLQRIKVSVNNELRTLESKRQKIRTEISGYEAHVEALRAQYESLNKEMNQVKLALEQLKLEKEDAVLQYIPNIKAPQRILTDLNLDVNEIIPKPTSILSQSCRMHTCFDYSICSLVSRFPVFVYNFQEVLTDSFEINEFVASSVIKVFGKNAYVTEDSYSACIYILVVGELENQNFDKSALESMLHNLPYWHGDGRNHVLINLANNIHNIDIFSGVNTGRAIIVQSAFIDSVYRTGFDLVIPPVIEGLADGPVWQELPPLAPVRRKYFISFWGQSISPSQNQGKFFDNFNEGLYKINQHNQNQFRRRLKSVSDVPTIVSIETQIVQALKDMVVRMAQEVHISLSCDEASPEGVVSEWALCGSEEQRSEILKESTFSILIAPNNFSIVSTTGFQTRLSESLKYGAVPIILGNHVTLPYSEILNWDKAVVFLPTARITEIFFFLRTFADNDISYFRHRGRFIWETYFATTENVIDSALAVLRTRLQIPPRPVQAEPSPSVFNASFIPLKYNGPETEPETDEFLGPKEERFASEEFKRNYTKFFFRDSFNQPGDPFHLYPYTPIDPLLSADARFLGSGFGYRPIGHGVGGAGKEFSESLGGNFQREQFTIVMLTYEREEVLMNALKRLKYLPFLNRVIVVWNNQIPPSVELRWPDIGVPLNIVKTSKNSLNNRFLPFDIIETEAVLSIDDDAHLRHDEIIFGFRVWREERDRVVGFPGRFHTWDVKNKSWLYNSNYSCELSMVLTGAAFYHKYYAYLYTYSMPQAIRDKVDEYTNCEDIAMNFLVSHITRKPPIKVTSRWTFRCPGCPQTLSSDDSHFQERHQCINFFVKVYGYMPLLFTQYRVDSVLFKTRLPHDKQKCFKYI
;
A
#
# COMPACT_ATOMS: atom_id res chain seq x y z
N MET A 1 21.18 -18.02 -39.28
CA MET A 1 19.95 -18.85 -39.42
C MET A 1 18.67 -18.24 -38.81
N ARG A 2 18.56 -16.90 -38.64
CA ARG A 2 17.32 -16.22 -38.17
C ARG A 2 16.74 -15.18 -39.15
N VAL A 3 17.43 -14.87 -40.26
CA VAL A 3 16.92 -13.96 -41.30
C VAL A 3 15.78 -14.60 -42.13
N PHE A 4 15.77 -15.93 -42.27
CA PHE A 4 14.73 -16.68 -42.99
C PHE A 4 13.36 -16.75 -42.27
N LYS A 5 13.26 -16.38 -40.98
CA LYS A 5 12.00 -16.40 -40.24
C LYS A 5 11.21 -15.09 -40.31
N MET A 6 11.84 -13.99 -40.74
CA MET A 6 11.20 -12.67 -40.75
C MET A 6 10.44 -12.38 -42.06
N LEU A 7 10.79 -13.04 -43.17
CA LEU A 7 10.13 -12.87 -44.47
C LEU A 7 8.75 -13.57 -44.57
N ARG A 8 8.35 -14.38 -43.58
CA ARG A 8 7.08 -15.14 -43.63
C ARG A 8 5.86 -14.40 -43.08
N LYS A 9 5.99 -13.13 -42.67
CA LYS A 9 4.89 -12.35 -42.04
C LYS A 9 4.42 -11.10 -42.79
N MET A 10 4.97 -10.78 -43.95
CA MET A 10 4.43 -9.70 -44.79
C MET A 10 3.58 -10.29 -45.92
N LYS A 11 2.25 -10.14 -45.81
CA LYS A 11 1.30 -10.43 -46.90
C LYS A 11 1.48 -9.40 -48.01
N PHE A 12 2.41 -9.67 -48.93
CA PHE A 12 2.43 -9.02 -50.25
C PHE A 12 1.70 -9.90 -51.27
N CYS A 13 1.11 -9.24 -52.27
CA CYS A 13 0.21 -9.74 -53.32
C CYS A 13 0.39 -11.22 -53.75
N PRO A 14 -0.70 -12.01 -53.93
CA PRO A 14 -0.62 -13.43 -54.27
C PRO A 14 -0.03 -13.77 -55.64
N CYS A 15 0.26 -12.77 -56.48
CA CYS A 15 0.67 -12.98 -57.87
C CYS A 15 2.18 -13.25 -58.06
N LEU A 16 2.99 -13.18 -56.99
CA LEU A 16 4.46 -13.25 -57.08
C LEU A 16 5.09 -14.49 -56.42
N SER A 17 4.29 -15.43 -55.91
CA SER A 17 4.77 -16.59 -55.14
C SER A 17 5.34 -17.75 -55.98
N GLY A 18 5.35 -17.63 -57.31
CA GLY A 18 5.78 -18.71 -58.23
C GLY A 18 7.07 -18.46 -59.02
N LEU A 19 7.74 -17.33 -58.85
CA LEU A 19 8.89 -16.96 -59.70
C LEU A 19 10.24 -17.22 -58.98
N SER A 20 11.15 -17.90 -59.68
CA SER A 20 12.53 -18.12 -59.22
C SER A 20 13.33 -16.81 -59.20
N THR A 21 14.36 -16.71 -58.35
CA THR A 21 15.18 -15.49 -58.16
C THR A 21 15.77 -14.94 -59.45
N LEU A 22 16.05 -15.79 -60.44
CA LEU A 22 16.53 -15.41 -61.77
C LEU A 22 15.44 -14.69 -62.60
N GLN A 23 14.18 -15.14 -62.48
CA GLN A 23 13.05 -14.55 -63.20
C GLN A 23 12.66 -13.19 -62.60
N LEU A 24 12.81 -13.01 -61.28
CA LEU A 24 12.58 -11.71 -60.64
C LEU A 24 13.62 -10.67 -61.10
N PHE A 25 14.88 -11.08 -61.25
CA PHE A 25 15.94 -10.22 -61.80
C PHE A 25 15.66 -9.83 -63.25
N LEU A 26 15.19 -10.77 -64.08
CA LEU A 26 14.79 -10.48 -65.46
C LEU A 26 13.61 -9.51 -65.53
N VAL A 27 12.60 -9.65 -64.68
CA VAL A 27 11.46 -8.74 -64.62
C VAL A 27 11.88 -7.34 -64.17
N ILE A 28 12.74 -7.23 -63.16
CA ILE A 28 13.27 -5.94 -62.69
C ILE A 28 14.15 -5.29 -63.74
N PHE A 29 14.98 -6.07 -64.45
CA PHE A 29 15.83 -5.57 -65.54
C PHE A 29 15.00 -5.07 -66.74
N VAL A 30 13.95 -5.81 -67.12
CA VAL A 30 13.01 -5.38 -68.17
C VAL A 30 12.26 -4.12 -67.73
N LEU A 31 11.82 -4.00 -66.48
CA LEU A 31 11.23 -2.78 -65.93
C LEU A 31 12.21 -1.59 -65.94
N PHE A 32 13.46 -1.80 -65.56
CA PHE A 32 14.49 -0.76 -65.56
C PHE A 32 14.86 -0.27 -66.96
N MET A 33 14.69 -1.09 -68.00
CA MET A 33 14.94 -0.70 -69.40
C MET A 33 13.69 -0.11 -70.07
N THR A 34 12.50 -0.66 -69.79
CA THR A 34 11.25 -0.23 -70.43
C THR A 34 10.70 1.07 -69.85
N VAL A 35 10.83 1.30 -68.54
CA VAL A 35 10.31 2.53 -67.91
C VAL A 35 11.00 3.78 -68.47
N PRO A 36 12.36 3.87 -68.55
CA PRO A 36 13.04 5.03 -69.14
C PRO A 36 12.67 5.25 -70.60
N LEU A 37 12.56 4.17 -71.40
CA LEU A 37 12.18 4.22 -72.81
C LEU A 37 10.75 4.72 -73.02
N VAL A 38 9.81 4.29 -72.18
CA VAL A 38 8.41 4.76 -72.21
C VAL A 38 8.30 6.19 -71.71
N THR A 39 9.04 6.59 -70.66
CA THR A 39 9.11 8.01 -70.26
C THR A 39 9.73 8.89 -71.33
N HIS A 40 10.77 8.44 -72.03
CA HIS A 40 11.37 9.20 -73.13
C HIS A 40 10.42 9.29 -74.33
N TYR A 41 9.67 8.23 -74.63
CA TYR A 41 8.64 8.22 -75.67
C TYR A 41 7.51 9.22 -75.35
N TYR A 42 6.99 9.21 -74.12
CA TYR A 42 5.93 10.14 -73.68
C TYR A 42 6.42 11.58 -73.51
N ILE A 43 7.67 11.82 -73.08
CA ILE A 43 8.24 13.17 -73.01
C ILE A 43 8.52 13.72 -74.42
N SER A 44 8.87 12.88 -75.40
CA SER A 44 9.09 13.32 -76.78
C SER A 44 7.79 13.61 -77.55
N ASN A 45 6.65 13.06 -77.12
CA ASN A 45 5.34 13.26 -77.75
C ASN A 45 4.46 14.33 -77.07
N ILE A 46 4.95 15.03 -76.05
CA ILE A 46 4.26 16.18 -75.43
C ILE A 46 4.96 17.48 -75.85
N GLY A 47 4.90 17.76 -77.15
CA GLY A 47 5.55 18.95 -77.72
C GLY A 47 5.11 19.30 -79.13
N GLY A 48 3.84 19.09 -79.47
CA GLY A 48 3.21 19.57 -80.71
C GLY A 48 1.75 19.96 -80.44
N ASP A 49 1.41 21.22 -80.78
CA ASP A 49 0.09 21.87 -80.77
C ASP A 49 -0.54 22.12 -79.37
N THR A 50 -0.98 23.31 -78.95
CA THR A 50 -1.67 24.38 -79.66
C THR A 50 -1.71 25.69 -78.84
N GLU A 51 -2.07 26.76 -79.53
CA GLU A 51 -2.34 28.14 -79.12
C GLU A 51 -3.32 28.43 -77.94
N GLN A 52 -3.22 29.69 -77.46
CA GLN A 52 -4.31 30.62 -77.06
C GLN A 52 -5.06 30.47 -75.72
N GLN A 53 -4.88 31.48 -74.85
CA GLN A 53 -5.94 32.30 -74.18
C GLN A 53 -5.28 33.45 -73.38
N ARG A 54 -5.27 34.70 -73.84
CA ARG A 54 -6.29 35.77 -73.66
C ARG A 54 -6.78 36.00 -72.21
N TYR A 55 -6.26 37.06 -71.60
CA TYR A 55 -7.00 38.04 -70.79
C TYR A 55 -6.63 39.43 -71.37
N LEU A 56 -7.45 40.10 -72.19
CA LEU A 56 -8.54 41.02 -71.86
C LEU A 56 -8.16 42.19 -70.94
N SER A 57 -7.73 43.30 -71.56
CA SER A 57 -8.15 44.65 -71.15
C SER A 57 -8.36 45.50 -72.41
N ARG A 58 -9.60 45.95 -72.58
CA ARG A 58 -10.16 46.64 -73.73
C ARG A 58 -10.36 48.10 -73.32
N SER A 59 -9.81 49.06 -74.05
CA SER A 59 -10.46 50.37 -74.28
C SER A 59 -10.01 50.90 -75.63
N LYS A 60 -10.81 50.60 -76.66
CA LYS A 60 -10.84 51.34 -77.92
C LYS A 60 -11.72 52.57 -77.68
N LEU A 61 -11.22 53.75 -78.03
CA LEU A 61 -12.04 54.90 -78.37
C LEU A 61 -11.80 55.15 -79.85
N ASP A 62 -12.85 54.97 -80.64
CA ASP A 62 -12.95 55.41 -82.03
C ASP A 62 -12.76 56.93 -82.08
N TYR A 63 -12.03 57.43 -83.08
CA TYR A 63 -12.51 58.64 -83.75
C TYR A 63 -12.10 58.63 -85.22
N ASN A 64 -13.12 58.84 -86.04
CA ASN A 64 -13.09 58.78 -87.47
C ASN A 64 -12.38 59.99 -88.10
N LYS A 65 -11.84 59.68 -89.26
CA LYS A 65 -11.30 60.53 -90.31
C LYS A 65 -12.41 61.45 -90.84
N ALA A 66 -12.28 62.76 -90.61
CA ALA A 66 -12.97 63.79 -91.37
C ALA A 66 -12.05 65.02 -91.49
N ASP A 67 -12.11 65.61 -92.68
CA ASP A 67 -11.61 66.90 -93.11
C ASP A 67 -10.12 67.04 -93.47
N LEU A 68 -9.95 67.10 -94.80
CA LEU A 68 -8.86 67.77 -95.50
C LEU A 68 -8.83 69.25 -95.11
N ASP A 69 -7.66 69.77 -94.75
CA ASP A 69 -7.26 71.13 -95.10
C ASP A 69 -5.72 71.25 -95.19
N PRO A 70 -5.17 71.98 -96.18
CA PRO A 70 -3.74 72.00 -96.47
C PRO A 70 -3.02 73.13 -95.71
N LEU A 71 -2.13 72.80 -94.77
CA LEU A 71 -1.38 73.82 -94.01
C LEU A 71 0.13 73.56 -93.91
N LYS A 72 0.84 74.26 -94.80
CA LYS A 72 2.15 74.95 -94.71
C LYS A 72 3.44 74.18 -94.26
N PRO A 73 4.55 74.29 -95.03
CA PRO A 73 5.82 73.59 -94.83
C PRO A 73 6.74 74.25 -93.77
N SER A 74 6.21 74.61 -92.60
CA SER A 74 7.03 75.17 -91.50
C SER A 74 6.77 74.51 -90.12
N LYS A 75 5.99 73.42 -90.07
CA LYS A 75 5.70 72.66 -88.84
C LYS A 75 6.23 71.22 -88.81
N LEU A 76 6.78 70.70 -89.91
CA LEU A 76 7.37 69.34 -89.94
C LEU A 76 8.72 69.26 -89.19
N GLU A 77 9.46 70.37 -89.11
CA GLU A 77 10.82 70.38 -88.54
C GLU A 77 10.81 70.40 -87.00
N SER A 78 9.74 70.91 -86.36
CA SER A 78 9.61 70.85 -84.90
C SER A 78 9.14 69.47 -84.42
N GLU A 79 8.25 68.78 -85.15
CA GLU A 79 7.81 67.43 -84.79
C GLU A 79 8.90 66.36 -84.98
N ILE A 80 9.77 66.51 -85.99
CA ILE A 80 10.92 65.61 -86.19
C ILE A 80 11.96 65.78 -85.06
N ASN A 81 12.20 67.01 -84.61
CA ASN A 81 13.11 67.28 -83.49
C ASN A 81 12.54 66.82 -82.14
N ASP A 82 11.22 66.93 -81.92
CA ASP A 82 10.59 66.39 -80.71
C ASP A 82 10.59 64.86 -80.69
N LEU A 83 10.36 64.19 -81.83
CA LEU A 83 10.49 62.73 -81.94
C LEU A 83 11.93 62.25 -81.73
N GLN A 84 12.94 63.01 -82.16
CA GLN A 84 14.35 62.72 -81.87
C GLN A 84 14.69 62.91 -80.39
N ARG A 85 14.13 63.93 -79.72
CA ARG A 85 14.26 64.11 -78.26
C ARG A 85 13.61 62.98 -77.47
N ILE A 86 12.40 62.57 -77.85
CA ILE A 86 11.69 61.45 -77.22
C ILE A 86 12.48 60.15 -77.42
N LYS A 87 13.05 59.92 -78.61
CA LYS A 87 13.92 58.76 -78.86
C LYS A 87 15.16 58.74 -77.96
N VAL A 88 15.81 59.88 -77.74
CA VAL A 88 16.98 59.98 -76.84
C VAL A 88 16.57 59.79 -75.37
N SER A 89 15.43 60.35 -74.96
CA SER A 89 14.89 60.18 -73.60
C SER A 89 14.52 58.71 -73.31
N VAL A 90 13.79 58.07 -74.22
CA VAL A 90 13.37 56.67 -74.10
C VAL A 90 14.59 55.75 -74.10
N ASN A 91 15.62 56.04 -74.90
CA ASN A 91 16.83 55.21 -74.93
C ASN A 91 17.66 55.32 -73.64
N ASN A 92 17.72 56.52 -73.03
CA ASN A 92 18.33 56.72 -71.72
C ASN A 92 17.54 56.02 -70.61
N GLU A 93 16.21 56.09 -70.66
CA GLU A 93 15.33 55.43 -69.70
C GLU A 93 15.43 53.90 -69.82
N LEU A 94 15.49 53.36 -71.05
CA LEU A 94 15.72 51.94 -71.32
C LEU A 94 17.05 51.46 -70.72
N ARG A 95 18.11 52.27 -70.87
CA ARG A 95 19.43 51.96 -70.31
C ARG A 95 19.45 51.99 -68.78
N THR A 96 18.68 52.89 -68.16
CA THR A 96 18.50 52.88 -66.69
C THR A 96 17.68 51.68 -66.20
N LEU A 97 16.67 51.25 -66.96
CA LEU A 97 15.87 50.06 -66.67
C LEU A 97 16.67 48.77 -66.84
N GLU A 98 17.55 48.68 -67.84
CA GLU A 98 18.49 47.56 -67.98
C GLU A 98 19.48 47.49 -66.82
N SER A 99 20.01 48.63 -66.38
CA SER A 99 20.88 48.70 -65.20
C SER A 99 20.15 48.23 -63.93
N LYS A 100 18.90 48.68 -63.72
CA LYS A 100 18.07 48.21 -62.59
C LYS A 100 17.78 46.71 -62.69
N ARG A 101 17.49 46.20 -63.88
CA ARG A 101 17.27 44.77 -64.13
C ARG A 101 18.51 43.93 -63.81
N GLN A 102 19.71 44.41 -64.16
CA GLN A 102 20.96 43.75 -63.80
C GLN A 102 21.21 43.75 -62.28
N LYS A 103 20.87 44.85 -61.60
CA LYS A 103 20.98 44.93 -60.13
C LYS A 103 20.02 43.96 -59.44
N ILE A 104 18.76 43.91 -59.87
CA ILE A 104 17.78 42.96 -59.33
C ILE A 104 18.21 41.51 -59.62
N ARG A 105 18.77 41.22 -60.81
CA ARG A 105 19.29 39.88 -61.12
C ARG A 105 20.46 39.46 -60.21
N THR A 106 21.34 40.39 -59.86
CA THR A 106 22.46 40.10 -58.96
C THR A 106 21.98 39.90 -57.52
N GLU A 107 20.99 40.68 -57.06
CA GLU A 107 20.33 40.45 -55.77
C GLU A 107 19.61 39.09 -55.72
N ILE A 108 18.85 38.73 -56.77
CA ILE A 108 18.19 37.42 -56.88
C ILE A 108 19.22 36.27 -56.80
N SER A 109 20.33 36.38 -57.54
CA SER A 109 21.40 35.36 -57.48
C SER A 109 22.03 35.28 -56.08
N GLY A 110 22.17 36.41 -55.38
CA GLY A 110 22.63 36.43 -53.99
C GLY A 110 21.66 35.73 -53.02
N TYR A 111 20.35 35.95 -53.19
CA TYR A 111 19.33 35.26 -52.41
C TYR A 111 19.26 33.76 -52.74
N GLU A 112 19.42 33.37 -54.00
CA GLU A 112 19.49 31.95 -54.41
C GLU A 112 20.67 31.24 -53.74
N ALA A 113 21.86 31.84 -53.74
CA ALA A 113 23.03 31.30 -53.06
C ALA A 113 22.82 31.17 -51.53
N HIS A 114 22.10 32.12 -50.92
CA HIS A 114 21.77 32.05 -49.50
C HIS A 114 20.77 30.93 -49.17
N VAL A 115 19.76 30.73 -50.03
CA VAL A 115 18.80 29.62 -49.91
C VAL A 115 19.53 28.27 -50.05
N GLU A 116 20.48 28.17 -50.96
CA GLU A 116 21.27 26.95 -51.16
C GLU A 116 22.19 26.65 -49.96
N ALA A 117 22.81 27.68 -49.38
CA ALA A 117 23.58 27.55 -48.13
C ALA A 117 22.72 27.09 -46.95
N LEU A 118 21.50 27.65 -46.80
CA LEU A 118 20.55 27.23 -45.77
C LEU A 118 20.06 25.79 -45.98
N ARG A 119 19.84 25.37 -47.24
CA ARG A 119 19.50 23.96 -47.56
C ARG A 119 20.63 23.02 -47.18
N ALA A 120 21.87 23.36 -47.50
CA ALA A 120 23.03 22.55 -47.11
C ALA A 120 23.18 22.43 -45.58
N GLN A 121 22.95 23.51 -44.84
CA GLN A 121 22.91 23.48 -43.38
C GLN A 121 21.77 22.59 -42.85
N TYR A 122 20.57 22.70 -43.43
CA TYR A 122 19.43 21.86 -43.07
C TYR A 122 19.73 20.38 -43.29
N GLU A 123 20.32 20.02 -44.43
CA GLU A 123 20.72 18.64 -44.72
C GLU A 123 21.77 18.11 -43.74
N SER A 124 22.77 18.93 -43.39
CA SER A 124 23.77 18.57 -42.38
C SER A 124 23.14 18.32 -41.01
N LEU A 125 22.29 19.24 -40.55
CA LEU A 125 21.61 19.13 -39.26
C LEU A 125 20.65 17.94 -39.23
N ASN A 126 19.95 17.68 -40.32
CA ASN A 126 19.06 16.52 -40.46
C ASN A 126 19.86 15.20 -40.41
N LYS A 127 21.06 15.17 -41.00
CA LYS A 127 21.96 14.01 -40.92
C LYS A 127 22.45 13.78 -39.50
N GLU A 128 22.87 14.83 -38.79
CA GLU A 128 23.26 14.77 -37.39
C GLU A 128 22.11 14.30 -36.50
N MET A 129 20.91 14.85 -36.69
CA MET A 129 19.70 14.43 -35.97
C MET A 129 19.42 12.93 -36.17
N ASN A 130 19.53 12.42 -37.39
CA ASN A 130 19.32 11.01 -37.69
C ASN A 130 20.40 10.11 -37.05
N GLN A 131 21.66 10.55 -37.03
CA GLN A 131 22.74 9.83 -36.35
C GLN A 131 22.52 9.77 -34.84
N VAL A 132 22.18 10.90 -34.22
CA VAL A 132 21.88 10.97 -32.77
C VAL A 132 20.67 10.08 -32.44
N LYS A 133 19.63 10.09 -33.28
CA LYS A 133 18.45 9.25 -33.10
C LYS A 133 18.79 7.75 -33.12
N LEU A 134 19.62 7.31 -34.07
CA LEU A 134 20.09 5.92 -34.15
C LEU A 134 20.94 5.53 -32.93
N ALA A 135 21.85 6.41 -32.50
CA ALA A 135 22.68 6.18 -31.32
C ALA A 135 21.81 6.06 -30.05
N LEU A 136 20.78 6.89 -29.92
CA LEU A 136 19.83 6.84 -28.80
C LEU A 136 19.03 5.53 -28.80
N GLU A 137 18.59 5.08 -29.97
CA GLU A 137 17.88 3.80 -30.12
C GLU A 137 18.77 2.60 -29.77
N GLN A 138 20.04 2.63 -30.17
CA GLN A 138 21.01 1.61 -29.77
C GLN A 138 21.27 1.61 -28.25
N LEU A 139 21.50 2.78 -27.65
CA LEU A 139 21.68 2.91 -26.20
C LEU A 139 20.44 2.45 -25.42
N LYS A 140 19.24 2.66 -25.97
CA LYS A 140 17.99 2.20 -25.38
C LYS A 140 17.91 0.68 -25.36
N LEU A 141 18.25 0.03 -26.48
CA LEU A 141 18.32 -1.43 -26.57
C LEU A 141 19.38 -2.02 -25.62
N GLU A 142 20.58 -1.43 -25.57
CA GLU A 142 21.65 -1.86 -24.66
C GLU A 142 21.21 -1.75 -23.19
N LYS A 143 20.49 -0.68 -22.85
CA LYS A 143 19.91 -0.49 -21.51
C LYS A 143 18.84 -1.55 -21.22
N GLU A 144 17.92 -1.81 -22.15
CA GLU A 144 16.88 -2.83 -21.99
C GLU A 144 17.49 -4.22 -21.81
N ASP A 145 18.49 -4.58 -22.62
CA ASP A 145 19.22 -5.85 -22.50
C ASP A 145 19.97 -5.94 -21.18
N ALA A 146 20.59 -4.85 -20.72
CA ALA A 146 21.23 -4.80 -19.41
C ALA A 146 20.22 -5.01 -18.27
N VAL A 147 19.02 -4.41 -18.32
CA VAL A 147 17.95 -4.68 -17.34
C VAL A 147 17.56 -6.16 -17.35
N LEU A 148 17.39 -6.75 -18.52
CA LEU A 148 16.97 -8.15 -18.66
C LEU A 148 18.02 -9.17 -18.19
N GLN A 149 19.32 -8.84 -18.26
CA GLN A 149 20.39 -9.74 -17.78
C GLN A 149 20.37 -9.95 -16.26
N TYR A 150 19.90 -8.97 -15.48
CA TYR A 150 19.89 -9.04 -14.01
C TYR A 150 18.58 -9.56 -13.41
N ILE A 151 17.49 -9.63 -14.19
CA ILE A 151 16.23 -10.20 -13.73
C ILE A 151 16.27 -11.72 -14.01
N PRO A 152 16.37 -12.59 -12.99
CA PRO A 152 16.32 -14.02 -13.22
C PRO A 152 14.98 -14.37 -13.89
N ASN A 153 15.02 -15.08 -15.02
CA ASN A 153 13.82 -15.51 -15.73
C ASN A 153 13.16 -16.67 -14.97
N ILE A 154 12.45 -16.35 -13.89
CA ILE A 154 11.75 -17.30 -13.03
C ILE A 154 10.37 -17.53 -13.62
N LYS A 155 10.10 -18.77 -14.04
CA LYS A 155 8.74 -19.19 -14.39
C LYS A 155 7.98 -19.53 -13.13
N ALA A 156 6.67 -19.28 -13.12
CA ALA A 156 5.80 -19.74 -12.05
C ALA A 156 5.97 -21.27 -11.87
N PRO A 157 6.04 -21.78 -10.62
CA PRO A 157 6.09 -23.21 -10.38
C PRO A 157 4.84 -23.86 -10.98
N GLN A 158 4.99 -25.07 -11.53
CA GLN A 158 3.84 -25.84 -11.97
C GLN A 158 2.93 -26.08 -10.76
N ARG A 159 1.63 -25.83 -10.94
CA ARG A 159 0.64 -26.19 -9.92
C ARG A 159 0.72 -27.70 -9.72
N ILE A 160 0.91 -28.13 -8.48
CA ILE A 160 0.72 -29.53 -8.12
C ILE A 160 -0.79 -29.73 -8.19
N LEU A 161 -1.23 -30.43 -9.24
CA LEU A 161 -2.61 -30.88 -9.36
C LEU A 161 -2.67 -32.25 -8.72
N THR A 162 -3.65 -32.46 -7.85
CA THR A 162 -3.98 -33.78 -7.32
C THR A 162 -4.21 -34.70 -8.51
N ASP A 163 -3.48 -35.81 -8.57
CA ASP A 163 -3.70 -36.80 -9.61
C ASP A 163 -5.11 -37.36 -9.39
N LEU A 164 -6.07 -36.96 -10.23
CA LEU A 164 -7.48 -37.39 -10.17
C LEU A 164 -7.63 -38.92 -10.36
N ASN A 165 -6.52 -39.62 -10.58
CA ASN A 165 -6.40 -41.07 -10.76
C ASN A 165 -5.84 -41.81 -9.53
N LEU A 166 -5.58 -41.15 -8.40
CA LEU A 166 -5.36 -41.86 -7.13
C LEU A 166 -6.72 -42.41 -6.67
N ASP A 167 -6.84 -43.74 -6.67
CA ASP A 167 -8.04 -44.48 -6.28
C ASP A 167 -8.71 -43.86 -5.05
N VAL A 168 -9.91 -43.29 -5.27
CA VAL A 168 -10.84 -42.78 -4.25
C VAL A 168 -11.20 -43.86 -3.20
N ASN A 169 -10.76 -45.10 -3.41
CA ASN A 169 -11.05 -46.27 -2.59
C ASN A 169 -9.89 -46.74 -1.68
N GLU A 170 -8.69 -46.14 -1.72
CA GLU A 170 -7.68 -46.42 -0.68
C GLU A 170 -8.04 -45.67 0.61
N ILE A 171 -8.92 -46.27 1.41
CA ILE A 171 -9.19 -45.82 2.78
C ILE A 171 -7.91 -46.01 3.58
N ILE A 172 -7.16 -44.93 3.75
CA ILE A 172 -5.98 -44.92 4.61
C ILE A 172 -6.45 -45.24 6.03
N PRO A 173 -5.87 -46.26 6.69
CA PRO A 173 -6.37 -46.74 7.96
C PRO A 173 -6.33 -45.61 9.00
N LYS A 174 -7.40 -45.52 9.80
CA LYS A 174 -7.52 -44.53 10.87
C LYS A 174 -6.26 -44.58 11.75
N PRO A 175 -5.54 -43.47 11.92
CA PRO A 175 -4.39 -43.46 12.82
C PRO A 175 -4.87 -43.78 14.24
N THR A 176 -4.07 -44.57 14.97
CA THR A 176 -4.30 -44.78 16.40
C THR A 176 -4.16 -43.45 17.13
N SER A 177 -4.87 -43.28 18.24
CA SER A 177 -4.84 -42.04 19.05
C SER A 177 -3.41 -41.58 19.41
N ILE A 178 -2.50 -42.54 19.62
CA ILE A 178 -1.07 -42.30 19.90
C ILE A 178 -0.35 -41.66 18.70
N LEU A 179 -0.64 -42.12 17.48
CA LEU A 179 -0.07 -41.55 16.26
C LEU A 179 -0.62 -40.14 16.00
N SER A 180 -1.92 -39.92 16.25
CA SER A 180 -2.57 -38.62 16.13
C SER A 180 -1.96 -37.56 17.06
N GLN A 181 -1.57 -37.93 18.29
CA GLN A 181 -0.88 -37.06 19.26
C GLN A 181 0.55 -36.68 18.84
N SER A 182 1.21 -37.50 18.01
CA SER A 182 2.55 -37.22 17.48
C SER A 182 2.55 -36.35 16.22
N CYS A 183 1.38 -35.89 15.76
CA CYS A 183 1.27 -35.13 14.52
C CYS A 183 2.06 -33.82 14.53
N ARG A 184 2.75 -33.59 13.42
CA ARG A 184 3.47 -32.37 13.07
C ARG A 184 3.14 -32.03 11.62
N MET A 185 3.42 -30.80 11.21
CA MET A 185 3.14 -30.37 9.84
C MET A 185 3.75 -31.31 8.79
N HIS A 186 5.01 -31.72 8.94
CA HIS A 186 5.68 -32.60 7.98
C HIS A 186 5.25 -34.08 8.03
N THR A 187 4.50 -34.50 9.06
CA THR A 187 4.04 -35.90 9.20
C THR A 187 2.55 -36.08 8.94
N CYS A 188 1.74 -35.04 9.17
CA CYS A 188 0.29 -35.14 9.17
C CYS A 188 -0.43 -34.15 8.25
N PHE A 189 0.28 -33.17 7.68
CA PHE A 189 -0.27 -32.27 6.68
C PHE A 189 0.20 -32.64 5.28
N ASP A 190 -0.70 -32.65 4.31
CA ASP A 190 -0.39 -32.91 2.91
C ASP A 190 -0.13 -31.59 2.16
N TYR A 191 1.14 -31.31 1.91
CA TYR A 191 1.57 -30.13 1.15
C TYR A 191 1.27 -30.23 -0.36
N SER A 192 0.99 -31.43 -0.88
CA SER A 192 0.82 -31.64 -2.32
C SER A 192 -0.41 -30.91 -2.90
N ILE A 193 -1.46 -30.71 -2.11
CA ILE A 193 -2.67 -29.99 -2.52
C ILE A 193 -2.62 -28.48 -2.22
N CYS A 194 -1.54 -27.99 -1.60
CA CYS A 194 -1.36 -26.60 -1.16
C CYS A 194 -0.18 -25.92 -1.88
N SER A 195 -0.32 -25.71 -3.19
CA SER A 195 0.72 -25.03 -3.98
C SER A 195 0.94 -23.57 -3.56
N LEU A 196 2.19 -23.07 -3.63
CA LEU A 196 2.55 -21.67 -3.37
C LEU A 196 1.77 -20.66 -4.24
N VAL A 197 1.32 -21.08 -5.43
CA VAL A 197 0.55 -20.24 -6.37
C VAL A 197 -0.97 -20.43 -6.26
N SER A 198 -1.44 -21.31 -5.37
CA SER A 198 -2.88 -21.62 -5.21
C SER A 198 -3.70 -20.45 -4.69
N ARG A 199 -3.07 -19.45 -4.05
CA ARG A 199 -3.71 -18.34 -3.32
C ARG A 199 -4.51 -18.79 -2.09
N PHE A 200 -4.12 -19.91 -1.48
CA PHE A 200 -4.66 -20.46 -0.23
C PHE A 200 -6.20 -20.60 -0.26
N PRO A 201 -6.76 -21.42 -1.16
CA PRO A 201 -8.20 -21.66 -1.22
C PRO A 201 -8.66 -22.49 -0.01
N VAL A 202 -9.75 -22.09 0.61
CA VAL A 202 -10.30 -22.68 1.84
C VAL A 202 -11.73 -23.15 1.57
N PHE A 203 -12.00 -24.43 1.77
CA PHE A 203 -13.37 -24.94 1.73
C PHE A 203 -13.95 -24.95 3.14
N VAL A 204 -15.17 -24.45 3.30
CA VAL A 204 -15.85 -24.41 4.60
C VAL A 204 -17.06 -25.31 4.54
N TYR A 205 -17.16 -26.27 5.45
CA TYR A 205 -18.34 -27.13 5.55
C TYR A 205 -19.56 -26.32 6.00
N ASN A 206 -20.72 -26.62 5.42
CA ASN A 206 -21.98 -26.11 5.96
C ASN A 206 -22.28 -26.84 7.27
N PHE A 207 -21.98 -26.19 8.40
CA PHE A 207 -22.18 -26.78 9.71
C PHE A 207 -23.66 -27.05 10.01
N GLN A 208 -24.62 -26.34 9.39
CA GLN A 208 -26.06 -26.59 9.57
C GLN A 208 -26.52 -27.90 8.92
N GLU A 209 -25.84 -28.36 7.87
CA GLU A 209 -26.14 -29.63 7.20
C GLU A 209 -25.39 -30.81 7.82
N VAL A 210 -24.23 -30.53 8.40
CA VAL A 210 -23.28 -31.53 8.90
C VAL A 210 -23.52 -31.87 10.37
N LEU A 211 -23.89 -30.88 11.19
CA LEU A 211 -24.19 -31.08 12.60
C LEU A 211 -25.66 -31.51 12.74
N THR A 212 -25.89 -32.66 13.35
CA THR A 212 -27.23 -33.17 13.65
C THR A 212 -27.89 -32.35 14.78
N ASP A 213 -29.19 -32.54 15.04
CA ASP A 213 -29.93 -31.96 16.21
C ASP A 213 -29.25 -32.18 17.58
N SER A 214 -28.22 -33.03 17.63
CA SER A 214 -27.42 -33.33 18.83
C SER A 214 -26.30 -32.32 19.10
N PHE A 215 -25.96 -31.48 18.12
CA PHE A 215 -24.84 -30.52 18.17
C PHE A 215 -25.32 -29.12 17.75
N GLU A 216 -26.05 -28.45 18.63
CA GLU A 216 -26.50 -27.07 18.38
C GLU A 216 -25.37 -26.08 18.67
N ILE A 217 -24.95 -25.35 17.62
CA ILE A 217 -24.05 -24.21 17.75
C ILE A 217 -24.87 -23.02 18.21
N ASN A 218 -24.37 -22.29 19.20
CA ASN A 218 -24.91 -21.01 19.62
C ASN A 218 -25.21 -20.06 18.43
N GLU A 219 -26.41 -19.47 18.41
CA GLU A 219 -26.92 -18.65 17.30
C GLU A 219 -25.98 -17.48 16.93
N PHE A 220 -25.37 -16.84 17.93
CA PHE A 220 -24.43 -15.75 17.71
C PHE A 220 -23.16 -16.23 16.98
N VAL A 221 -22.60 -17.36 17.40
CA VAL A 221 -21.42 -17.95 16.75
C VAL A 221 -21.75 -18.38 15.32
N ALA A 222 -22.88 -19.06 15.12
CA ALA A 222 -23.34 -19.52 13.82
C ALA A 222 -23.52 -18.36 12.82
N SER A 223 -24.27 -17.32 13.22
CA SER A 223 -24.52 -16.14 12.38
C SER A 223 -23.24 -15.36 12.06
N SER A 224 -22.35 -15.21 13.05
CA SER A 224 -21.05 -14.53 12.86
C SER A 224 -20.16 -15.28 11.88
N VAL A 225 -20.05 -16.61 12.02
CA VAL A 225 -19.21 -17.45 11.17
C VAL A 225 -19.68 -17.44 9.71
N ILE A 226 -20.99 -17.58 9.47
CA ILE A 226 -21.58 -17.49 8.11
C ILE A 226 -21.25 -16.14 7.47
N LYS A 227 -21.42 -15.06 8.24
CA LYS A 227 -21.16 -13.70 7.77
C LYS A 227 -19.69 -13.47 7.41
N VAL A 228 -18.76 -13.95 8.24
CA VAL A 228 -17.31 -13.79 8.03
C VAL A 228 -16.86 -14.62 6.81
N PHE A 229 -17.16 -15.92 6.77
CA PHE A 229 -16.74 -16.76 5.65
C PHE A 229 -17.43 -16.38 4.33
N GLY A 230 -18.66 -15.86 4.35
CA GLY A 230 -19.35 -15.38 3.15
C GLY A 230 -18.69 -14.18 2.47
N LYS A 231 -17.90 -13.38 3.21
CA LYS A 231 -17.13 -12.24 2.67
C LYS A 231 -15.65 -12.54 2.48
N ASN A 232 -15.13 -13.59 3.13
CA ASN A 232 -13.70 -13.86 3.16
C ASN A 232 -13.16 -14.26 1.79
N ALA A 233 -12.10 -13.57 1.35
CA ALA A 233 -11.56 -13.76 0.01
C ALA A 233 -11.02 -15.18 -0.24
N TYR A 234 -10.53 -15.87 0.79
CA TYR A 234 -9.91 -17.20 0.66
C TYR A 234 -10.92 -18.34 0.45
N VAL A 235 -12.19 -18.12 0.77
CA VAL A 235 -13.22 -19.16 0.67
C VAL A 235 -13.48 -19.53 -0.79
N THR A 236 -13.64 -20.83 -1.03
CA THR A 236 -13.99 -21.38 -2.34
C THR A 236 -15.18 -22.32 -2.23
N GLU A 237 -16.05 -22.31 -3.24
CA GLU A 237 -17.14 -23.26 -3.39
C GLU A 237 -16.66 -24.61 -3.97
N ASP A 238 -15.50 -24.63 -4.64
CA ASP A 238 -14.94 -25.83 -5.26
C ASP A 238 -14.04 -26.59 -4.28
N SER A 239 -14.56 -27.68 -3.72
CA SER A 239 -13.88 -28.57 -2.77
C SER A 239 -12.63 -29.24 -3.35
N TYR A 240 -12.53 -29.44 -4.67
CA TYR A 240 -11.36 -30.07 -5.31
C TYR A 240 -10.17 -29.10 -5.46
N SER A 241 -10.46 -27.80 -5.46
CA SER A 241 -9.42 -26.77 -5.55
C SER A 241 -8.84 -26.38 -4.19
N ALA A 242 -9.50 -26.78 -3.09
CA ALA A 242 -9.20 -26.37 -1.73
C ALA A 242 -7.86 -26.91 -1.22
N CYS A 243 -7.14 -26.06 -0.49
CA CYS A 243 -5.90 -26.44 0.20
C CYS A 243 -6.21 -26.96 1.62
N ILE A 244 -7.17 -26.33 2.30
CA ILE A 244 -7.65 -26.76 3.61
C ILE A 244 -9.18 -26.83 3.65
N TYR A 245 -9.68 -27.71 4.51
CA TYR A 245 -11.11 -27.90 4.78
C TYR A 245 -11.40 -27.48 6.22
N ILE A 246 -12.35 -26.56 6.42
CA ILE A 246 -12.69 -26.03 7.74
C ILE A 246 -14.05 -26.54 8.16
N LEU A 247 -14.11 -27.10 9.37
CA LEU A 247 -15.36 -27.36 10.08
C LEU A 247 -15.36 -26.55 11.38
N VAL A 248 -16.42 -25.78 11.58
CA VAL A 248 -16.66 -25.06 12.83
C VAL A 248 -17.62 -25.90 13.66
N VAL A 249 -17.18 -26.33 14.84
CA VAL A 249 -17.95 -27.22 15.73
C VAL A 249 -18.72 -26.42 16.80
N GLY A 250 -18.27 -25.18 17.08
CA GLY A 250 -18.94 -24.26 18.00
C GLY A 250 -19.03 -24.76 19.44
N GLU A 251 -19.68 -23.95 20.29
CA GLU A 251 -20.01 -24.32 21.67
C GLU A 251 -21.34 -25.07 21.70
N LEU A 252 -21.36 -26.21 22.39
CA LEU A 252 -22.50 -27.11 22.51
C LEU A 252 -23.27 -26.78 23.80
N GLU A 253 -24.59 -26.53 23.71
CA GLU A 253 -25.42 -26.12 24.86
C GLU A 253 -25.49 -27.16 26.00
N ASN A 254 -25.19 -28.43 25.71
CA ASN A 254 -25.17 -29.52 26.71
C ASN A 254 -23.74 -30.06 26.95
N GLN A 255 -23.22 -29.91 28.17
CA GLN A 255 -21.88 -30.40 28.55
C GLN A 255 -21.74 -31.94 28.58
N ASN A 256 -22.85 -32.68 28.55
CA ASN A 256 -22.87 -34.16 28.47
C ASN A 256 -23.11 -34.63 27.03
N PHE A 257 -22.21 -34.30 26.12
CA PHE A 257 -22.30 -34.74 24.73
C PHE A 257 -21.61 -36.10 24.52
N ASP A 258 -22.16 -36.90 23.59
CA ASP A 258 -21.58 -38.19 23.22
C ASP A 258 -20.34 -37.99 22.33
N LYS A 259 -19.16 -38.15 22.92
CA LYS A 259 -17.87 -38.07 22.23
C LYS A 259 -17.77 -39.07 21.07
N SER A 260 -18.42 -40.22 21.18
CA SER A 260 -18.40 -41.24 20.13
C SER A 260 -19.25 -40.82 18.91
N ALA A 261 -20.32 -40.06 19.14
CA ALA A 261 -21.12 -39.47 18.07
C ALA A 261 -20.33 -38.40 17.31
N LEU A 262 -19.57 -37.55 18.02
CA LEU A 262 -18.69 -36.55 17.39
C LEU A 262 -17.60 -37.21 16.55
N GLU A 263 -16.95 -38.26 17.07
CA GLU A 263 -15.96 -39.03 16.31
C GLU A 263 -16.56 -39.64 15.03
N SER A 264 -17.72 -40.28 15.16
CA SER A 264 -18.43 -40.88 14.02
C SER A 264 -18.78 -39.84 12.95
N MET A 265 -19.28 -38.67 13.36
CA MET A 265 -19.62 -37.57 12.47
C MET A 265 -18.40 -37.05 11.70
N LEU A 266 -17.28 -36.79 12.38
CA LEU A 266 -16.04 -36.35 11.73
C LEU A 266 -15.56 -37.34 10.66
N HIS A 267 -15.58 -38.65 10.98
CA HIS A 267 -15.15 -39.68 10.04
C HIS A 267 -16.09 -39.90 8.85
N ASN A 268 -17.35 -39.48 8.96
CA ASN A 268 -18.35 -39.60 7.89
C ASN A 268 -18.40 -38.37 6.97
N LEU A 269 -17.56 -37.35 7.19
CA LEU A 269 -17.52 -36.17 6.32
C LEU A 269 -17.06 -36.55 4.90
N PRO A 270 -17.67 -35.99 3.84
CA PRO A 270 -17.47 -36.43 2.45
C PRO A 270 -16.05 -36.25 1.91
N TYR A 271 -15.23 -35.38 2.52
CA TYR A 271 -13.84 -35.13 2.11
C TYR A 271 -12.82 -35.45 3.20
N TRP A 272 -13.23 -36.12 4.30
CA TRP A 272 -12.33 -36.48 5.41
C TRP A 272 -11.18 -37.40 4.98
N HIS A 273 -11.38 -38.14 3.88
CA HIS A 273 -10.46 -39.13 3.33
C HIS A 273 -9.91 -40.11 4.40
N GLY A 274 -10.76 -40.47 5.36
CA GLY A 274 -10.48 -41.45 6.42
C GLY A 274 -9.69 -40.91 7.62
N ASP A 275 -8.67 -40.07 7.39
CA ASP A 275 -7.70 -39.67 8.42
C ASP A 275 -7.65 -38.17 8.75
N GLY A 276 -8.47 -37.32 8.12
CA GLY A 276 -8.60 -35.90 8.50
C GLY A 276 -7.42 -35.01 8.10
N ARG A 277 -6.54 -35.46 7.19
CA ARG A 277 -5.46 -34.61 6.65
C ARG A 277 -6.01 -33.32 6.05
N ASN A 278 -5.30 -32.21 6.21
CA ASN A 278 -5.66 -30.88 5.71
C ASN A 278 -7.00 -30.32 6.24
N HIS A 279 -7.65 -31.01 7.20
CA HIS A 279 -8.82 -30.50 7.88
C HIS A 279 -8.40 -29.64 9.06
N VAL A 280 -9.19 -28.61 9.33
CA VAL A 280 -9.03 -27.68 10.45
C VAL A 280 -10.36 -27.63 11.19
N LEU A 281 -10.34 -28.04 12.45
CA LEU A 281 -11.50 -28.02 13.33
C LEU A 281 -11.41 -26.77 14.21
N ILE A 282 -12.41 -25.90 14.11
CA ILE A 282 -12.46 -24.65 14.86
C ILE A 282 -13.55 -24.75 15.93
N ASN A 283 -13.16 -24.60 17.20
CA ASN A 283 -14.05 -24.45 18.34
C ASN A 283 -13.92 -23.02 18.87
N LEU A 284 -14.92 -22.19 18.56
CA LEU A 284 -15.02 -20.81 19.05
C LEU A 284 -15.74 -20.81 20.40
N ALA A 285 -15.01 -20.50 21.47
CA ALA A 285 -15.58 -20.40 22.79
C ALA A 285 -16.38 -19.09 22.95
N ASN A 286 -17.63 -19.18 23.40
CA ASN A 286 -18.47 -18.04 23.77
C ASN A 286 -18.74 -17.98 25.28
N ASN A 287 -18.39 -19.02 26.02
CA ASN A 287 -18.45 -19.08 27.47
C ASN A 287 -17.10 -19.54 28.08
N ILE A 288 -16.84 -19.06 29.30
CA ILE A 288 -15.71 -19.39 30.16
C ILE A 288 -15.67 -20.89 30.54
N HIS A 289 -16.81 -21.60 30.51
CA HIS A 289 -16.87 -23.04 30.79
C HIS A 289 -16.36 -23.94 29.67
N ASN A 290 -16.00 -23.40 28.51
CA ASN A 290 -15.58 -24.23 27.38
C ASN A 290 -14.25 -24.93 27.71
N ILE A 291 -14.31 -26.25 27.83
CA ILE A 291 -13.18 -27.17 28.00
C ILE A 291 -12.80 -27.70 26.60
N ASP A 292 -11.63 -28.31 26.47
CA ASP A 292 -11.23 -29.04 25.25
C ASP A 292 -12.27 -30.11 24.85
N ILE A 293 -13.16 -29.76 23.91
CA ILE A 293 -14.24 -30.64 23.39
C ILE A 293 -13.68 -31.84 22.61
N PHE A 294 -12.47 -31.73 22.09
CA PHE A 294 -11.81 -32.79 21.32
C PHE A 294 -11.02 -33.74 22.23
N SER A 295 -10.99 -33.49 23.54
CA SER A 295 -10.35 -34.37 24.51
C SER A 295 -11.02 -35.74 24.55
N GLY A 296 -10.28 -36.77 24.13
CA GLY A 296 -10.76 -38.14 24.05
C GLY A 296 -11.53 -38.49 22.78
N VAL A 297 -11.52 -37.60 21.77
CA VAL A 297 -12.09 -37.83 20.42
C VAL A 297 -10.95 -38.08 19.43
N ASN A 298 -11.03 -39.10 18.58
CA ASN A 298 -10.03 -39.30 17.53
C ASN A 298 -10.29 -38.38 16.34
N THR A 299 -9.68 -37.20 16.34
CA THR A 299 -9.74 -36.24 15.22
C THR A 299 -8.79 -36.57 14.06
N GLY A 300 -8.12 -37.73 14.11
CA GLY A 300 -7.12 -38.12 13.12
C GLY A 300 -5.96 -37.12 13.02
N ARG A 301 -5.72 -36.63 11.80
CA ARG A 301 -4.66 -35.68 11.44
C ARG A 301 -5.16 -34.25 11.32
N ALA A 302 -6.40 -33.96 11.70
CA ALA A 302 -6.94 -32.60 11.60
C ALA A 302 -6.22 -31.66 12.57
N ILE A 303 -6.02 -30.41 12.16
CA ILE A 303 -5.52 -29.32 12.99
C ILE A 303 -6.65 -28.85 13.90
N ILE A 304 -6.38 -28.68 15.19
CA ILE A 304 -7.37 -28.18 16.15
C ILE A 304 -7.08 -26.71 16.45
N VAL A 305 -8.12 -25.89 16.40
CA VAL A 305 -8.08 -24.44 16.66
C VAL A 305 -9.12 -24.11 17.74
N GLN A 306 -8.68 -23.77 18.95
CA GLN A 306 -9.57 -23.47 20.07
C GLN A 306 -8.87 -22.67 21.18
N SER A 307 -9.62 -22.21 22.18
CA SER A 307 -9.09 -21.40 23.28
C SER A 307 -8.50 -22.21 24.45
N ALA A 308 -9.00 -23.44 24.66
CA ALA A 308 -8.59 -24.29 25.78
C ALA A 308 -7.87 -25.56 25.30
N PHE A 309 -6.77 -25.92 25.95
CA PHE A 309 -5.96 -27.09 25.61
C PHE A 309 -5.31 -27.73 26.84
N ILE A 310 -5.19 -29.06 26.80
CA ILE A 310 -4.34 -29.85 27.70
C ILE A 310 -3.09 -30.34 26.97
N ASP A 311 -1.98 -30.46 27.70
CA ASP A 311 -0.64 -30.80 27.18
C ASP A 311 -0.61 -32.19 26.51
N SER A 312 -1.43 -33.13 26.97
CA SER A 312 -1.52 -34.47 26.39
C SER A 312 -2.13 -34.50 24.98
N VAL A 313 -2.87 -33.47 24.59
CA VAL A 313 -3.58 -33.38 23.30
C VAL A 313 -2.97 -32.29 22.41
N TYR A 314 -2.48 -31.20 23.00
CA TYR A 314 -1.94 -30.06 22.27
C TYR A 314 -0.66 -30.40 21.50
N ARG A 315 -0.70 -30.20 20.18
CA ARG A 315 0.46 -30.42 19.31
C ARG A 315 1.09 -29.08 18.95
N THR A 316 2.17 -28.73 19.63
CA THR A 316 2.92 -27.49 19.39
C THR A 316 3.33 -27.35 17.91
N GLY A 317 3.01 -26.19 17.32
CA GLY A 317 3.30 -25.88 15.92
C GLY A 317 2.40 -26.61 14.91
N PHE A 318 1.37 -27.31 15.39
CA PHE A 318 0.35 -27.97 14.56
C PHE A 318 -1.04 -27.47 14.95
N ASP A 319 -1.40 -27.53 16.23
CA ASP A 319 -2.63 -26.96 16.77
C ASP A 319 -2.46 -25.46 17.09
N LEU A 320 -3.57 -24.72 17.12
CA LEU A 320 -3.56 -23.27 17.27
C LEU A 320 -4.42 -22.82 18.45
N VAL A 321 -3.82 -22.06 19.36
CA VAL A 321 -4.53 -21.36 20.44
C VAL A 321 -5.09 -20.04 19.90
N ILE A 322 -6.39 -19.80 20.09
CA ILE A 322 -7.10 -18.58 19.71
C ILE A 322 -7.75 -17.90 20.93
N PRO A 323 -7.97 -16.57 20.93
CA PRO A 323 -8.74 -15.93 21.98
C PRO A 323 -10.21 -16.38 21.93
N PRO A 324 -10.95 -16.31 23.05
CA PRO A 324 -12.39 -16.55 23.06
C PRO A 324 -13.17 -15.37 22.46
N VAL A 325 -14.39 -15.64 22.02
CA VAL A 325 -15.31 -14.69 21.36
C VAL A 325 -16.51 -14.38 22.26
N ILE A 326 -16.26 -14.28 23.58
CA ILE A 326 -17.26 -13.99 24.62
C ILE A 326 -17.68 -12.53 24.44
N GLU A 327 -18.82 -12.29 23.80
CA GLU A 327 -19.45 -10.97 23.56
C GLU A 327 -18.74 -10.02 22.56
N GLY A 328 -17.83 -10.53 21.71
CA GLY A 328 -17.26 -9.76 20.61
C GLY A 328 -18.31 -9.41 19.53
N LEU A 329 -18.11 -8.32 18.78
CA LEU A 329 -18.92 -8.08 17.58
C LEU A 329 -18.57 -9.11 16.49
N ALA A 330 -19.51 -9.44 15.61
CA ALA A 330 -19.22 -10.29 14.45
C ALA A 330 -18.21 -9.61 13.50
N ASP A 331 -18.45 -8.32 13.21
CA ASP A 331 -17.60 -7.40 12.46
C ASP A 331 -17.87 -5.96 12.95
N GLY A 332 -17.06 -4.99 12.50
CA GLY A 332 -17.36 -3.56 12.68
C GLY A 332 -16.51 -2.81 13.72
N PRO A 333 -16.85 -1.53 13.97
CA PRO A 333 -15.99 -0.64 14.75
C PRO A 333 -16.11 -0.88 16.26
N VAL A 334 -14.97 -1.12 16.92
CA VAL A 334 -14.89 -1.40 18.36
C VAL A 334 -14.43 -0.20 19.22
N TRP A 335 -13.92 0.86 18.59
CA TRP A 335 -13.26 1.97 19.29
C TRP A 335 -14.18 2.76 20.24
N GLN A 336 -15.50 2.67 20.09
CA GLN A 336 -16.47 3.42 20.90
C GLN A 336 -16.48 2.99 22.37
N GLU A 337 -16.15 1.73 22.63
CA GLU A 337 -16.15 1.13 23.97
C GLU A 337 -14.75 1.14 24.62
N LEU A 338 -13.73 1.56 23.87
CA LEU A 338 -12.35 1.50 24.32
C LEU A 338 -11.99 2.71 25.21
N PRO A 339 -11.38 2.47 26.38
CA PRO A 339 -10.89 3.56 27.21
C PRO A 339 -9.63 4.18 26.61
N PRO A 340 -9.33 5.44 26.96
CA PRO A 340 -8.10 6.08 26.54
C PRO A 340 -6.87 5.38 27.14
N LEU A 341 -5.77 5.39 26.38
CA LEU A 341 -4.47 4.85 26.82
C LEU A 341 -3.72 5.82 27.76
N ALA A 342 -4.13 7.08 27.83
CA ALA A 342 -3.64 8.04 28.81
C ALA A 342 -4.67 8.23 29.96
N PRO A 343 -4.24 8.52 31.21
CA PRO A 343 -2.85 8.62 31.67
C PRO A 343 -2.14 7.27 31.70
N VAL A 344 -0.80 7.28 31.59
CA VAL A 344 0.03 6.05 31.54
C VAL A 344 -0.06 5.23 32.82
N ARG A 345 0.00 5.90 33.98
CA ARG A 345 -0.30 5.31 35.28
C ARG A 345 -1.70 5.72 35.70
N ARG A 346 -2.49 4.74 36.12
CA ARG A 346 -3.89 4.88 36.54
C ARG A 346 -4.02 4.68 38.05
N LYS A 347 -5.24 4.88 38.57
CA LYS A 347 -5.55 4.84 40.01
C LYS A 347 -5.00 3.59 40.69
N TYR A 348 -5.25 2.41 40.12
CA TYR A 348 -4.67 1.16 40.59
C TYR A 348 -3.36 0.91 39.85
N PHE A 349 -2.27 0.86 40.61
CA PHE A 349 -0.98 0.45 40.08
C PHE A 349 -1.03 -1.01 39.62
N ILE A 350 -1.64 -1.88 40.42
CA ILE A 350 -1.81 -3.29 40.11
C ILE A 350 -3.19 -3.79 40.57
N SER A 351 -3.82 -4.64 39.77
CA SER A 351 -5.10 -5.25 40.11
C SER A 351 -5.16 -6.76 39.86
N PHE A 352 -5.97 -7.44 40.66
CA PHE A 352 -6.32 -8.85 40.51
C PHE A 352 -7.69 -9.11 41.13
N TRP A 353 -8.55 -9.86 40.43
CA TRP A 353 -9.80 -10.34 41.01
C TRP A 353 -10.07 -11.77 40.55
N GLY A 354 -10.09 -12.72 41.48
CA GLY A 354 -10.32 -14.13 41.19
C GLY A 354 -10.35 -14.98 42.45
N GLN A 355 -10.90 -16.19 42.36
CA GLN A 355 -10.92 -17.16 43.46
C GLN A 355 -10.26 -18.48 43.03
N SER A 356 -9.35 -19.02 43.85
CA SER A 356 -8.73 -20.32 43.57
C SER A 356 -9.78 -21.43 43.65
N ILE A 357 -9.87 -22.25 42.58
CA ILE A 357 -10.73 -23.42 42.54
C ILE A 357 -9.93 -24.63 43.03
N SER A 358 -10.01 -24.87 44.34
CA SER A 358 -9.45 -26.08 44.94
C SER A 358 -10.39 -27.28 44.75
N PRO A 359 -9.87 -28.51 44.59
CA PRO A 359 -10.70 -29.71 44.58
C PRO A 359 -11.43 -29.84 45.92
N SER A 360 -12.75 -29.73 45.90
CA SER A 360 -13.56 -30.02 47.09
C SER A 360 -13.36 -31.47 47.51
N GLN A 361 -13.29 -31.75 48.81
CA GLN A 361 -13.10 -33.10 49.37
C GLN A 361 -14.19 -34.12 48.93
N ASN A 362 -15.26 -33.69 48.24
CA ASN A 362 -16.34 -34.53 47.72
C ASN A 362 -16.33 -34.73 46.19
N GLN A 363 -15.36 -34.18 45.44
CA GLN A 363 -15.16 -34.49 44.00
C GLN A 363 -14.14 -35.61 43.75
N GLY A 364 -13.73 -36.35 44.80
CA GLY A 364 -12.89 -37.55 44.67
C GLY A 364 -13.43 -38.62 43.72
N LYS A 365 -14.75 -38.65 43.50
CA LYS A 365 -15.39 -39.57 42.53
C LYS A 365 -15.12 -39.24 41.06
N PHE A 366 -14.77 -37.99 40.73
CA PHE A 366 -14.45 -37.60 39.35
C PHE A 366 -13.03 -38.04 38.96
N PHE A 367 -12.09 -37.94 39.91
CA PHE A 367 -10.74 -38.48 39.75
C PHE A 367 -10.69 -40.01 39.78
N ASP A 368 -11.58 -40.68 40.53
CA ASP A 368 -11.71 -42.14 40.48
C ASP A 368 -12.23 -42.63 39.11
N ASN A 369 -13.19 -41.93 38.50
CA ASN A 369 -13.67 -42.26 37.15
C ASN A 369 -12.61 -41.96 36.05
N PHE A 370 -11.78 -40.92 36.23
CA PHE A 370 -10.66 -40.63 35.33
C PHE A 370 -9.57 -41.71 35.41
N ASN A 371 -9.34 -42.26 36.60
CA ASN A 371 -8.41 -43.37 36.81
C ASN A 371 -8.98 -44.72 36.32
N GLU A 372 -10.29 -44.98 36.45
CA GLU A 372 -10.91 -46.21 35.92
C GLU A 372 -10.81 -46.31 34.38
N GLY A 373 -10.83 -45.18 33.67
CA GLY A 373 -10.57 -45.12 32.22
C GLY A 373 -9.12 -45.45 31.83
N LEU A 374 -8.17 -45.21 32.74
CA LEU A 374 -6.73 -45.49 32.55
C LEU A 374 -6.31 -46.90 32.99
N TYR A 375 -7.15 -47.63 33.73
CA TYR A 375 -6.89 -49.01 34.18
C TYR A 375 -7.11 -50.09 33.10
N LYS A 376 -7.48 -49.71 31.86
CA LYS A 376 -7.60 -50.63 30.71
C LYS A 376 -6.42 -50.58 29.72
N ILE A 377 -5.25 -50.13 30.15
CA ILE A 377 -4.03 -50.13 29.32
C ILE A 377 -3.08 -51.24 29.80
N ASN A 378 -2.72 -52.13 28.87
CA ASN A 378 -1.91 -53.33 29.07
C ASN A 378 -0.61 -53.10 29.88
N GLN A 379 -0.26 -54.11 30.69
CA GLN A 379 0.81 -54.13 31.70
C GLN A 379 2.24 -53.82 31.19
N HIS A 380 2.47 -53.67 29.89
CA HIS A 380 3.83 -53.46 29.36
C HIS A 380 4.30 -51.99 29.32
N ASN A 381 3.40 -51.01 29.42
CA ASN A 381 3.74 -49.58 29.38
C ASN A 381 3.97 -48.92 30.77
N GLN A 382 3.87 -49.70 31.86
CA GLN A 382 3.95 -49.14 33.22
C GLN A 382 5.29 -48.46 33.53
N ASN A 383 6.41 -48.86 32.91
CA ASN A 383 7.73 -48.33 33.26
C ASN A 383 8.09 -47.01 32.55
N GLN A 384 7.50 -46.72 31.39
CA GLN A 384 7.69 -45.44 30.69
C GLN A 384 6.66 -44.40 31.18
N PHE A 385 5.44 -44.83 31.52
CA PHE A 385 4.42 -43.98 32.16
C PHE A 385 4.74 -43.67 33.63
N ARG A 386 5.33 -44.59 34.43
CA ARG A 386 5.78 -44.31 35.81
C ARG A 386 6.87 -43.24 35.91
N ARG A 387 7.65 -43.00 34.85
CA ARG A 387 8.62 -41.89 34.82
C ARG A 387 7.96 -40.52 34.57
N ARG A 388 6.75 -40.48 34.01
CA ARG A 388 5.96 -39.25 33.80
C ARG A 388 4.85 -39.04 34.84
N LEU A 389 4.33 -40.10 35.47
CA LEU A 389 3.36 -40.05 36.57
C LEU A 389 3.98 -39.81 37.97
N LYS A 390 5.09 -39.07 38.02
CA LYS A 390 5.58 -38.47 39.28
C LYS A 390 4.82 -37.19 39.68
N SER A 391 3.72 -36.85 38.99
CA SER A 391 2.90 -35.67 39.32
C SER A 391 1.80 -35.92 40.35
N VAL A 392 1.53 -37.18 40.74
CA VAL A 392 0.57 -37.48 41.83
C VAL A 392 1.23 -37.32 43.22
N SER A 393 2.55 -37.18 43.29
CA SER A 393 3.26 -36.79 44.53
C SER A 393 3.33 -35.28 44.78
N ASP A 394 2.78 -34.44 43.89
CA ASP A 394 2.94 -32.97 43.94
C ASP A 394 1.78 -32.21 44.60
N VAL A 395 0.73 -32.90 45.09
CA VAL A 395 -0.37 -32.26 45.82
C VAL A 395 0.11 -31.39 47.01
N PRO A 396 1.11 -31.79 47.82
CA PRO A 396 1.67 -30.93 48.87
C PRO A 396 2.38 -29.68 48.31
N THR A 397 3.01 -29.79 47.14
CA THR A 397 3.77 -28.72 46.47
C THR A 397 2.83 -27.67 45.86
N ILE A 398 1.71 -28.09 45.26
CA ILE A 398 0.69 -27.22 44.66
C ILE A 398 0.01 -26.35 45.74
N VAL A 399 -0.42 -26.96 46.84
CA VAL A 399 -1.05 -26.25 47.97
C VAL A 399 -0.06 -25.25 48.61
N SER A 400 1.22 -25.60 48.68
CA SER A 400 2.26 -24.69 49.17
C SER A 400 2.44 -23.45 48.29
N ILE A 401 2.36 -23.58 46.96
CA ILE A 401 2.54 -22.47 46.03
C ILE A 401 1.32 -21.52 46.08
N GLU A 402 0.10 -22.06 46.08
CA GLU A 402 -1.12 -21.25 46.20
C GLU A 402 -1.13 -20.43 47.49
N THR A 403 -0.73 -21.05 48.60
CA THR A 403 -0.64 -20.36 49.90
C THR A 403 0.37 -19.21 49.86
N GLN A 404 1.51 -19.39 49.19
CA GLN A 404 2.52 -18.33 49.00
C GLN A 404 1.98 -17.18 48.15
N ILE A 405 1.27 -17.47 47.05
CA ILE A 405 0.65 -16.44 46.21
C ILE A 405 -0.37 -15.63 47.02
N VAL A 406 -1.28 -16.32 47.72
CA VAL A 406 -2.31 -15.67 48.56
C VAL A 406 -1.66 -14.79 49.62
N GLN A 407 -0.62 -15.28 50.31
CA GLN A 407 0.08 -14.52 51.33
C GLN A 407 0.77 -13.29 50.75
N ALA A 408 1.50 -13.43 49.64
CA ALA A 408 2.20 -12.32 48.99
C ALA A 408 1.24 -11.23 48.51
N LEU A 409 0.09 -11.64 47.93
CA LEU A 409 -0.94 -10.71 47.48
C LEU A 409 -1.61 -9.99 48.66
N LYS A 410 -1.92 -10.69 49.77
CA LYS A 410 -2.44 -10.07 50.99
C LYS A 410 -1.44 -9.09 51.61
N ASP A 411 -0.16 -9.46 51.69
CA ASP A 411 0.90 -8.60 52.20
C ASP A 411 1.05 -7.32 51.36
N MET A 412 0.85 -7.42 50.04
CA MET A 412 0.85 -6.28 49.13
C MET A 412 -0.31 -5.31 49.43
N VAL A 413 -1.53 -5.84 49.64
CA VAL A 413 -2.69 -5.01 50.03
C VAL A 413 -2.45 -4.30 51.35
N VAL A 414 -1.91 -5.00 52.36
CA VAL A 414 -1.64 -4.42 53.69
C VAL A 414 -0.64 -3.27 53.61
N ARG A 415 0.43 -3.44 52.83
CA ARG A 415 1.46 -2.40 52.68
C ARG A 415 0.96 -1.18 51.90
N MET A 416 -0.02 -1.35 51.01
CA MET A 416 -0.30 -0.40 49.93
C MET A 416 -1.79 -0.31 49.54
N ALA A 417 -2.66 -0.28 50.53
CA ALA A 417 -4.12 -0.37 50.36
C ALA A 417 -4.74 0.65 49.37
N GLN A 418 -4.07 1.78 49.10
CA GLN A 418 -4.59 2.83 48.20
C GLN A 418 -4.16 2.70 46.74
N GLU A 419 -3.07 1.97 46.44
CA GLU A 419 -2.52 1.82 45.07
C GLU A 419 -2.87 0.46 44.44
N VAL A 420 -3.48 -0.46 45.19
CA VAL A 420 -3.64 -1.87 44.80
C VAL A 420 -5.10 -2.31 44.95
N HIS A 421 -5.62 -3.01 43.94
CA HIS A 421 -6.94 -3.63 44.00
C HIS A 421 -6.82 -5.15 43.87
N ILE A 422 -6.79 -5.87 44.98
CA ILE A 422 -6.73 -7.33 44.98
C ILE A 422 -7.92 -7.91 45.74
N SER A 423 -8.71 -8.72 45.05
CA SER A 423 -9.79 -9.52 45.64
C SER A 423 -9.59 -11.00 45.32
N LEU A 424 -9.57 -11.82 46.36
CA LEU A 424 -9.28 -13.26 46.28
C LEU A 424 -10.53 -14.15 46.45
N SER A 425 -11.72 -13.53 46.46
CA SER A 425 -13.02 -14.18 46.62
C SER A 425 -14.01 -13.62 45.61
N CYS A 426 -14.82 -14.50 45.04
CA CYS A 426 -16.02 -14.10 44.30
C CYS A 426 -17.19 -13.96 45.30
N ASP A 427 -18.16 -13.10 44.99
CA ASP A 427 -19.37 -12.93 45.82
C ASP A 427 -20.37 -14.11 45.66
N GLU A 428 -20.10 -15.01 44.72
CA GLU A 428 -20.94 -16.18 44.41
C GLU A 428 -20.61 -17.40 45.27
N ALA A 429 -21.64 -18.22 45.58
CA ALA A 429 -21.53 -19.37 46.48
C ALA A 429 -20.69 -20.54 45.93
N SER A 430 -20.43 -20.59 44.61
CA SER A 430 -19.53 -21.56 43.98
C SER A 430 -18.89 -20.93 42.74
N PRO A 431 -17.62 -20.52 42.78
CA PRO A 431 -16.95 -19.96 41.61
C PRO A 431 -16.83 -21.02 40.51
N GLU A 432 -17.33 -20.71 39.33
CA GLU A 432 -17.27 -21.59 38.17
C GLU A 432 -15.91 -21.47 37.46
N GLY A 433 -15.32 -22.59 37.03
CA GLY A 433 -14.04 -22.61 36.31
C GLY A 433 -13.31 -23.95 36.39
N VAL A 434 -12.10 -24.01 35.84
CA VAL A 434 -11.29 -25.25 35.79
C VAL A 434 -10.56 -25.47 37.12
N VAL A 435 -10.52 -26.71 37.61
CA VAL A 435 -9.79 -27.07 38.83
C VAL A 435 -8.31 -26.73 38.67
N SER A 436 -7.69 -26.14 39.70
CA SER A 436 -6.31 -25.61 39.69
C SER A 436 -6.13 -24.28 38.91
N GLU A 437 -7.24 -23.64 38.50
CA GLU A 437 -7.27 -22.29 37.94
C GLU A 437 -7.85 -21.28 38.96
N TRP A 438 -7.62 -19.99 38.71
CA TRP A 438 -8.31 -18.89 39.37
C TRP A 438 -9.56 -18.48 38.59
N ALA A 439 -10.74 -18.77 39.16
CA ALA A 439 -12.04 -18.46 38.60
C ALA A 439 -12.18 -16.98 38.22
N LEU A 440 -12.90 -16.70 37.13
CA LEU A 440 -13.23 -15.35 36.71
C LEU A 440 -14.42 -14.83 37.54
N CYS A 441 -14.20 -13.86 38.43
CA CYS A 441 -15.26 -13.32 39.26
C CYS A 441 -16.04 -12.18 38.57
N GLY A 442 -17.31 -12.02 38.93
CA GLY A 442 -18.17 -10.90 38.54
C GLY A 442 -18.64 -10.91 37.09
N SER A 443 -19.37 -9.87 36.69
CA SER A 443 -19.70 -9.63 35.27
C SER A 443 -18.54 -8.96 34.52
N GLU A 444 -18.57 -9.00 33.17
CA GLU A 444 -17.61 -8.24 32.35
C GLU A 444 -17.64 -6.75 32.71
N GLU A 445 -18.81 -6.17 32.94
CA GLU A 445 -18.98 -4.76 33.30
C GLU A 445 -18.19 -4.39 34.57
N GLN A 446 -18.35 -5.18 35.64
CA GLN A 446 -17.64 -4.98 36.91
C GLN A 446 -16.12 -5.10 36.75
N ARG A 447 -15.65 -6.11 36.00
CA ARG A 447 -14.22 -6.26 35.70
C ARG A 447 -13.70 -5.08 34.87
N SER A 448 -14.49 -4.59 33.92
CA SER A 448 -14.13 -3.45 33.07
C SER A 448 -13.87 -2.18 33.89
N GLU A 449 -14.67 -1.92 34.93
CA GLU A 449 -14.50 -0.76 35.80
C GLU A 449 -13.15 -0.77 36.52
N ILE A 450 -12.72 -1.94 36.98
CA ILE A 450 -11.42 -2.12 37.64
C ILE A 450 -10.29 -1.96 36.61
N LEU A 451 -10.39 -2.64 35.47
CA LEU A 451 -9.32 -2.66 34.46
C LEU A 451 -9.10 -1.30 33.78
N LYS A 452 -10.17 -0.51 33.57
CA LYS A 452 -10.09 0.88 33.07
C LYS A 452 -9.25 1.77 33.99
N GLU A 453 -9.24 1.48 35.29
CA GLU A 453 -8.49 2.21 36.31
C GLU A 453 -7.16 1.53 36.69
N SER A 454 -6.79 0.43 36.02
CA SER A 454 -5.60 -0.36 36.33
C SER A 454 -4.44 -0.10 35.36
N THR A 455 -3.22 0.04 35.90
CA THR A 455 -1.97 0.13 35.12
C THR A 455 -1.47 -1.26 34.73
N PHE A 456 -1.38 -2.16 35.72
CA PHE A 456 -1.02 -3.57 35.54
C PHE A 456 -2.17 -4.46 36.02
N SER A 457 -2.39 -5.59 35.34
CA SER A 457 -3.33 -6.63 35.75
C SER A 457 -2.59 -7.96 35.92
N ILE A 458 -2.78 -8.63 37.05
CA ILE A 458 -2.15 -9.94 37.29
C ILE A 458 -2.99 -11.03 36.64
N LEU A 459 -2.32 -11.94 35.94
CA LEU A 459 -2.87 -13.18 35.42
C LEU A 459 -2.08 -14.33 36.04
N ILE A 460 -2.75 -15.20 36.79
CA ILE A 460 -2.13 -16.36 37.41
C ILE A 460 -2.35 -17.57 36.50
N ALA A 461 -1.27 -18.17 36.00
CA ALA A 461 -1.36 -19.41 35.25
C ALA A 461 -1.89 -20.55 36.13
N PRO A 462 -2.59 -21.56 35.56
CA PRO A 462 -3.05 -22.72 36.30
C PRO A 462 -1.90 -23.42 37.04
N ASN A 463 -2.14 -23.94 38.24
CA ASN A 463 -1.11 -24.66 39.00
C ASN A 463 -0.84 -26.06 38.44
N ASN A 464 -1.78 -26.60 37.66
CA ASN A 464 -1.59 -27.85 36.94
C ASN A 464 -0.85 -27.57 35.62
N PHE A 465 0.43 -27.92 35.57
CA PHE A 465 1.29 -27.76 34.39
C PHE A 465 0.85 -28.59 33.17
N SER A 466 -0.11 -29.50 33.32
CA SER A 466 -0.71 -30.24 32.20
C SER A 466 -1.72 -29.40 31.42
N ILE A 467 -2.06 -28.20 31.90
CA ILE A 467 -2.98 -27.27 31.23
C ILE A 467 -2.15 -26.29 30.40
N VAL A 468 -2.38 -26.27 29.09
CA VAL A 468 -1.68 -25.39 28.15
C VAL A 468 -2.36 -24.02 28.08
N SER A 469 -3.69 -24.03 28.05
CA SER A 469 -4.54 -22.84 27.99
C SER A 469 -5.94 -23.16 28.48
N THR A 470 -6.62 -22.19 29.07
CA THR A 470 -8.04 -22.27 29.46
C THR A 470 -8.79 -21.07 28.90
N THR A 471 -10.09 -21.22 28.70
CA THR A 471 -10.92 -20.11 28.22
C THR A 471 -10.90 -18.95 29.22
N GLY A 472 -11.03 -19.22 30.53
CA GLY A 472 -10.97 -18.18 31.57
C GLY A 472 -9.66 -17.39 31.58
N PHE A 473 -8.51 -18.06 31.47
CA PHE A 473 -7.21 -17.39 31.36
C PHE A 473 -7.12 -16.49 30.12
N GLN A 474 -7.58 -16.98 28.97
CA GLN A 474 -7.58 -16.20 27.73
C GLN A 474 -8.55 -15.02 27.78
N THR A 475 -9.68 -15.15 28.47
CA THR A 475 -10.60 -14.03 28.74
C THR A 475 -9.91 -12.93 29.54
N ARG A 476 -9.22 -13.27 30.63
CA ARG A 476 -8.47 -12.28 31.45
C ARG A 476 -7.42 -11.54 30.63
N LEU A 477 -6.72 -12.26 29.75
CA LEU A 477 -5.74 -11.67 28.83
C LEU A 477 -6.43 -10.70 27.87
N SER A 478 -7.49 -11.15 27.19
CA SER A 478 -8.23 -10.34 26.24
C SER A 478 -8.79 -9.07 26.89
N GLU A 479 -9.44 -9.16 28.05
CA GLU A 479 -9.99 -8.02 28.80
C GLU A 479 -8.90 -7.04 29.23
N SER A 480 -7.75 -7.54 29.71
CA SER A 480 -6.63 -6.68 30.11
C SER A 480 -6.12 -5.85 28.93
N LEU A 481 -5.95 -6.48 27.76
CA LEU A 481 -5.57 -5.79 26.52
C LEU A 481 -6.67 -4.82 26.05
N LYS A 482 -7.96 -5.24 26.08
CA LYS A 482 -9.15 -4.43 25.73
C LYS A 482 -9.24 -3.16 26.56
N TYR A 483 -8.92 -3.18 27.84
CA TYR A 483 -8.99 -1.97 28.68
C TYR A 483 -7.64 -1.27 28.86
N GLY A 484 -6.59 -1.76 28.21
CA GLY A 484 -5.25 -1.18 28.22
C GLY A 484 -4.53 -1.31 29.56
N ALA A 485 -4.85 -2.32 30.36
CA ALA A 485 -4.04 -2.73 31.52
C ALA A 485 -2.94 -3.67 31.04
N VAL A 486 -1.69 -3.45 31.46
CA VAL A 486 -0.55 -4.28 31.03
C VAL A 486 -0.62 -5.64 31.76
N PRO A 487 -0.78 -6.77 31.04
CA PRO A 487 -0.90 -8.07 31.67
C PRO A 487 0.44 -8.53 32.26
N ILE A 488 0.41 -9.00 33.51
CA ILE A 488 1.52 -9.63 34.21
C ILE A 488 1.19 -11.11 34.40
N ILE A 489 1.84 -11.98 33.65
CA ILE A 489 1.57 -13.41 33.70
C ILE A 489 2.52 -14.09 34.69
N LEU A 490 1.95 -14.71 35.72
CA LEU A 490 2.65 -15.51 36.72
C LEU A 490 2.65 -16.98 36.29
N GLY A 491 3.80 -17.44 35.80
CA GLY A 491 3.99 -18.78 35.23
C GLY A 491 4.21 -18.73 33.72
N ASN A 492 5.21 -19.48 33.24
CA ASN A 492 5.67 -19.44 31.84
C ASN A 492 5.32 -20.71 31.03
N HIS A 493 4.45 -21.58 31.56
CA HIS A 493 4.06 -22.83 30.90
C HIS A 493 2.82 -22.70 30.02
N VAL A 494 2.07 -21.61 30.15
CA VAL A 494 0.86 -21.34 29.36
C VAL A 494 1.19 -20.84 27.96
N THR A 495 0.36 -21.22 26.99
CA THR A 495 0.48 -20.75 25.61
C THR A 495 -0.52 -19.63 25.34
N LEU A 496 -0.04 -18.53 24.78
CA LEU A 496 -0.87 -17.38 24.40
C LEU A 496 -1.38 -17.51 22.95
N PRO A 497 -2.46 -16.82 22.58
CA PRO A 497 -3.03 -16.94 21.26
C PRO A 497 -2.06 -16.50 20.17
N TYR A 498 -2.05 -17.22 19.04
CA TYR A 498 -1.19 -16.95 17.88
C TYR A 498 0.31 -16.77 18.21
N SER A 499 0.82 -17.47 19.25
CA SER A 499 2.20 -17.38 19.73
C SER A 499 3.28 -17.68 18.68
N GLU A 500 2.92 -18.29 17.55
CA GLU A 500 3.82 -18.53 16.41
C GLU A 500 4.19 -17.26 15.63
N ILE A 501 3.33 -16.25 15.64
CA ILE A 501 3.48 -15.00 14.88
C ILE A 501 3.52 -13.75 15.78
N LEU A 502 2.86 -13.79 16.95
CA LEU A 502 2.83 -12.67 17.88
C LEU A 502 3.98 -12.75 18.87
N ASN A 503 4.76 -11.67 18.96
CA ASN A 503 5.81 -11.52 19.96
C ASN A 503 5.22 -10.93 21.24
N TRP A 504 4.83 -11.83 22.15
CA TRP A 504 4.18 -11.48 23.41
C TRP A 504 5.09 -10.74 24.41
N ASP A 505 6.42 -10.86 24.30
CA ASP A 505 7.38 -10.14 25.16
C ASP A 505 7.28 -8.61 25.02
N LYS A 506 6.64 -8.13 23.94
CA LYS A 506 6.41 -6.69 23.67
C LYS A 506 5.09 -6.16 24.22
N ALA A 507 4.21 -7.03 24.72
CA ALA A 507 2.85 -6.67 25.15
C ALA A 507 2.49 -7.20 26.55
N VAL A 508 3.23 -8.18 27.05
CA VAL A 508 2.99 -8.87 28.32
C VAL A 508 4.30 -8.99 29.09
N VAL A 509 4.22 -8.98 30.41
CA VAL A 509 5.35 -9.23 31.30
C VAL A 509 5.22 -10.62 31.90
N PHE A 510 6.14 -11.52 31.57
CA PHE A 510 6.21 -12.85 32.17
C PHE A 510 7.07 -12.84 33.43
N LEU A 511 6.56 -13.45 34.50
CA LEU A 511 7.28 -13.67 35.75
C LEU A 511 7.11 -15.11 36.24
N PRO A 512 8.19 -15.78 36.69
CA PRO A 512 8.07 -17.06 37.37
C PRO A 512 7.24 -16.90 38.66
N THR A 513 6.37 -17.86 38.95
CA THR A 513 5.49 -17.84 40.14
C THR A 513 6.26 -17.65 41.45
N ALA A 514 7.49 -18.18 41.54
CA ALA A 514 8.36 -18.03 42.70
C ALA A 514 8.77 -16.57 43.00
N ARG A 515 8.70 -15.65 42.03
CA ARG A 515 9.06 -14.23 42.18
C ARG A 515 7.88 -13.34 42.56
N ILE A 516 6.74 -13.91 42.99
CA ILE A 516 5.53 -13.16 43.36
C ILE A 516 5.79 -12.11 44.44
N THR A 517 6.72 -12.34 45.36
CA THR A 517 7.11 -11.40 46.43
C THR A 517 7.89 -10.19 45.90
N GLU A 518 8.50 -10.30 44.71
CA GLU A 518 9.32 -9.26 44.08
C GLU A 518 8.54 -8.42 43.05
N ILE A 519 7.34 -8.87 42.66
CA ILE A 519 6.55 -8.27 41.56
C ILE A 519 6.41 -6.76 41.71
N PHE A 520 6.12 -6.29 42.93
CA PHE A 520 5.88 -4.88 43.17
C PHE A 520 7.14 -4.03 42.94
N PHE A 521 8.29 -4.47 43.48
CA PHE A 521 9.55 -3.79 43.28
C PHE A 521 9.93 -3.77 41.80
N PHE A 522 9.79 -4.92 41.13
CA PHE A 522 10.09 -5.07 39.71
C PHE A 522 9.21 -4.17 38.82
N LEU A 523 7.90 -4.11 39.06
CA LEU A 523 7.02 -3.28 38.23
C LEU A 523 7.25 -1.78 38.41
N ARG A 524 7.74 -1.33 39.57
CA ARG A 524 8.11 0.08 39.77
C ARG A 524 9.35 0.50 38.98
N THR A 525 10.18 -0.44 38.50
CA THR A 525 11.35 -0.09 37.69
C THR A 525 10.98 0.28 36.25
N PHE A 526 9.77 -0.02 35.78
CA PHE A 526 9.32 0.38 34.45
C PHE A 526 9.14 1.89 34.37
N ALA A 527 9.74 2.50 33.35
CA ALA A 527 9.51 3.90 33.03
C ALA A 527 8.13 4.08 32.38
N ASP A 528 7.59 5.30 32.43
CA ASP A 528 6.29 5.61 31.83
C ASP A 528 6.29 5.40 30.31
N ASN A 529 7.42 5.61 29.64
CA ASN A 529 7.59 5.32 28.22
C ASN A 529 7.43 3.82 27.92
N ASP A 530 7.97 2.95 28.78
CA ASP A 530 7.86 1.50 28.61
C ASP A 530 6.41 1.05 28.82
N ILE A 531 5.75 1.52 29.90
CA ILE A 531 4.34 1.22 30.17
C ILE A 531 3.47 1.68 28.99
N SER A 532 3.69 2.90 28.49
CA SER A 532 3.00 3.44 27.31
C SER A 532 3.19 2.54 26.08
N TYR A 533 4.42 2.05 25.86
CA TYR A 533 4.73 1.09 24.79
C TYR A 533 3.93 -0.21 24.96
N PHE A 534 3.99 -0.87 26.13
CA PHE A 534 3.24 -2.11 26.41
C PHE A 534 1.74 -1.93 26.17
N ARG A 535 1.16 -0.82 26.65
CA ARG A 535 -0.28 -0.53 26.50
C ARG A 535 -0.66 -0.31 25.04
N HIS A 536 0.15 0.43 24.29
CA HIS A 536 -0.07 0.64 22.86
C HIS A 536 0.06 -0.68 22.07
N ARG A 537 1.07 -1.50 22.38
CA ARG A 537 1.26 -2.83 21.79
C ARG A 537 0.10 -3.77 22.11
N GLY A 538 -0.36 -3.79 23.34
CA GLY A 538 -1.49 -4.61 23.77
C GLY A 538 -2.80 -4.20 23.10
N ARG A 539 -3.07 -2.88 23.01
CA ARG A 539 -4.21 -2.32 22.25
C ARG A 539 -4.17 -2.76 20.79
N PHE A 540 -3.02 -2.60 20.13
CA PHE A 540 -2.83 -3.02 18.73
C PHE A 540 -3.13 -4.52 18.53
N ILE A 541 -2.61 -5.39 19.41
CA ILE A 541 -2.85 -6.83 19.32
C ILE A 541 -4.36 -7.13 19.44
N TRP A 542 -5.02 -6.50 20.41
CA TRP A 542 -6.45 -6.73 20.62
C TRP A 542 -7.28 -6.26 19.42
N GLU A 543 -7.09 -5.02 18.96
CA GLU A 543 -7.84 -4.44 17.83
C GLU A 543 -7.62 -5.21 16.53
N THR A 544 -6.41 -5.72 16.29
CA THR A 544 -6.06 -6.37 15.01
C THR A 544 -6.45 -7.84 14.99
N TYR A 545 -6.32 -8.55 16.11
CA TYR A 545 -6.41 -10.01 16.15
C TYR A 545 -7.57 -10.56 16.97
N PHE A 546 -8.07 -9.84 17.99
CA PHE A 546 -8.99 -10.40 19.00
C PHE A 546 -10.39 -9.73 18.99
N ALA A 547 -10.49 -8.50 18.49
CA ALA A 547 -11.63 -7.61 18.75
C ALA A 547 -12.99 -8.12 18.24
N THR A 548 -13.00 -8.86 17.13
CA THR A 548 -14.22 -9.38 16.49
C THR A 548 -14.02 -10.82 16.04
N THR A 549 -15.13 -11.53 15.77
CA THR A 549 -15.08 -12.88 15.18
C THR A 549 -14.31 -12.88 13.85
N GLU A 550 -14.50 -11.83 13.03
CA GLU A 550 -13.74 -11.61 11.78
C GLU A 550 -12.23 -11.57 12.06
N ASN A 551 -11.78 -10.76 13.01
CA ASN A 551 -10.36 -10.66 13.37
C ASN A 551 -9.79 -12.01 13.81
N VAL A 552 -10.52 -12.77 14.63
CA VAL A 552 -10.07 -14.07 15.15
C VAL A 552 -9.91 -15.10 14.02
N ILE A 553 -10.88 -15.18 13.11
CA ILE A 553 -10.86 -16.10 11.96
C ILE A 553 -9.78 -15.69 10.96
N ASP A 554 -9.70 -14.41 10.57
CA ASP A 554 -8.70 -13.91 9.64
C ASP A 554 -7.28 -14.11 10.17
N SER A 555 -7.09 -13.95 11.48
CA SER A 555 -5.83 -14.24 12.17
C SER A 555 -5.48 -15.73 12.12
N ALA A 556 -6.44 -16.61 12.40
CA ALA A 556 -6.23 -18.05 12.31
C ALA A 556 -5.86 -18.47 10.88
N LEU A 557 -6.59 -17.98 9.88
CA LEU A 557 -6.28 -18.21 8.47
C LEU A 557 -4.91 -17.65 8.08
N ALA A 558 -4.54 -16.47 8.57
CA ALA A 558 -3.24 -15.87 8.30
C ALA A 558 -2.08 -16.67 8.93
N VAL A 559 -2.26 -17.22 10.13
CA VAL A 559 -1.28 -18.13 10.76
C VAL A 559 -1.14 -19.40 9.92
N LEU A 560 -2.23 -20.06 9.58
CA LEU A 560 -2.22 -21.28 8.77
C LEU A 560 -1.58 -21.03 7.39
N ARG A 561 -1.97 -19.96 6.70
CA ARG A 561 -1.37 -19.53 5.44
C ARG A 561 0.13 -19.31 5.55
N THR A 562 0.57 -18.60 6.60
CA THR A 562 1.99 -18.30 6.85
C THR A 562 2.78 -19.57 7.17
N ARG A 563 2.17 -20.51 7.90
CA ARG A 563 2.75 -21.83 8.20
C ARG A 563 2.97 -22.65 6.92
N LEU A 564 2.08 -22.51 5.94
CA LEU A 564 2.22 -23.11 4.60
C LEU A 564 3.10 -22.31 3.64
N GLN A 565 3.66 -21.18 4.08
CA GLN A 565 4.54 -20.32 3.26
C GLN A 565 3.85 -19.76 2.01
N ILE A 566 2.52 -19.65 2.02
CA ILE A 566 1.75 -19.09 0.91
C ILE A 566 1.64 -17.57 1.12
N PRO A 567 1.93 -16.72 0.11
CA PRO A 567 1.80 -15.28 0.26
C PRO A 567 0.35 -14.84 0.50
N PRO A 568 0.14 -13.68 1.18
CA PRO A 568 -1.19 -13.10 1.29
C PRO A 568 -1.67 -12.62 -0.08
N ARG A 569 -2.99 -12.42 -0.21
CA ARG A 569 -3.52 -11.81 -1.42
C ARG A 569 -3.05 -10.36 -1.56
N PRO A 570 -2.71 -9.90 -2.77
CA PRO A 570 -2.47 -8.49 -3.03
C PRO A 570 -3.66 -7.63 -2.61
N VAL A 571 -3.38 -6.50 -1.97
CA VAL A 571 -4.41 -5.47 -1.72
C VAL A 571 -4.92 -4.94 -3.06
N GLN A 572 -6.22 -4.68 -3.16
CA GLN A 572 -6.81 -4.16 -4.39
C GLN A 572 -6.52 -2.66 -4.53
N ALA A 573 -6.21 -2.22 -5.75
CA ALA A 573 -6.09 -0.80 -6.07
C ALA A 573 -7.45 -0.23 -6.49
N GLU A 574 -7.64 1.08 -6.30
CA GLU A 574 -8.87 1.75 -6.71
C GLU A 574 -8.86 2.01 -8.23
N PRO A 575 -9.96 1.72 -8.95
CA PRO A 575 -10.03 1.99 -10.38
C PRO A 575 -9.97 3.50 -10.64
N SER A 576 -9.31 3.92 -11.72
CA SER A 576 -9.23 5.33 -12.12
C SER A 576 -10.05 5.62 -13.41
N PRO A 577 -11.39 5.68 -13.34
CA PRO A 577 -12.20 5.99 -14.52
C PRO A 577 -11.91 7.41 -15.02
N SER A 578 -11.70 7.58 -16.32
CA SER A 578 -11.48 8.91 -16.88
C SER A 578 -12.78 9.71 -16.93
N VAL A 579 -12.69 11.04 -16.73
CA VAL A 579 -13.84 11.94 -16.99
C VAL A 579 -14.19 12.00 -18.48
N PHE A 580 -13.21 11.77 -19.35
CA PHE A 580 -13.39 11.82 -20.79
C PHE A 580 -13.83 10.47 -21.34
N ASN A 581 -14.84 10.49 -22.22
CA ASN A 581 -15.22 9.31 -22.99
C ASN A 581 -14.13 8.95 -24.01
N ALA A 582 -14.08 7.69 -24.48
CA ALA A 582 -13.06 7.20 -25.42
C ALA A 582 -12.95 8.01 -26.73
N SER A 583 -13.99 8.74 -27.12
CA SER A 583 -14.04 9.57 -28.34
C SER A 583 -13.63 11.03 -28.12
N PHE A 584 -13.42 11.48 -26.87
CA PHE A 584 -13.09 12.87 -26.57
C PHE A 584 -11.57 13.09 -26.55
N ILE A 585 -11.10 14.03 -27.35
CA ILE A 585 -9.69 14.45 -27.38
C ILE A 585 -9.62 15.84 -26.72
N PRO A 586 -8.99 15.98 -25.55
CA PRO A 586 -8.87 17.27 -24.88
C PRO A 586 -8.15 18.29 -25.77
N LEU A 587 -8.68 19.52 -25.83
CA LEU A 587 -8.06 20.62 -26.57
C LEU A 587 -6.71 20.96 -25.92
N LYS A 588 -5.65 20.98 -26.71
CA LYS A 588 -4.31 21.37 -26.23
C LYS A 588 -4.15 22.88 -26.17
N TYR A 589 -3.51 23.37 -25.12
CA TYR A 589 -3.13 24.77 -25.00
C TYR A 589 -1.90 25.08 -25.88
N ASN A 590 -2.08 25.92 -26.90
CA ASN A 590 -1.03 26.37 -27.84
C ASN A 590 -0.58 27.82 -27.55
N GLY A 591 -0.48 28.22 -26.28
CA GLY A 591 0.01 29.57 -25.92
C GLY A 591 1.54 29.67 -25.92
N PRO A 592 2.10 30.87 -25.65
CA PRO A 592 3.54 31.06 -25.53
C PRO A 592 4.11 30.11 -24.47
N GLU A 593 5.32 29.61 -24.72
CA GLU A 593 6.01 28.79 -23.73
C GLU A 593 6.19 29.59 -22.45
N THR A 594 5.80 29.02 -21.32
CA THR A 594 6.13 29.58 -20.01
C THR A 594 7.64 29.53 -19.85
N GLU A 595 8.28 30.70 -19.73
CA GLU A 595 9.69 30.78 -19.38
C GLU A 595 9.91 30.03 -18.06
N PRO A 596 10.97 29.22 -17.95
CA PRO A 596 11.28 28.53 -16.71
C PRO A 596 11.51 29.57 -15.61
N GLU A 597 10.90 29.37 -14.44
CA GLU A 597 11.03 30.31 -13.31
C GLU A 597 12.48 30.41 -12.80
N THR A 598 13.34 29.45 -13.15
CA THR A 598 14.77 29.43 -12.82
C THR A 598 15.62 28.89 -13.97
N ASP A 599 16.79 29.50 -14.20
CA ASP A 599 17.83 28.97 -15.11
C ASP A 599 18.62 27.79 -14.51
N GLU A 600 18.23 27.30 -13.33
CA GLU A 600 18.94 26.22 -12.63
C GLU A 600 18.62 24.87 -13.28
N PHE A 601 19.66 24.12 -13.64
CA PHE A 601 19.49 22.74 -14.08
C PHE A 601 19.19 21.87 -12.86
N LEU A 602 17.97 21.34 -12.78
CA LEU A 602 17.48 20.51 -11.66
C LEU A 602 17.54 19.00 -11.95
N GLY A 603 18.04 18.64 -13.14
CA GLY A 603 18.26 17.29 -13.58
C GLY A 603 17.75 17.03 -14.99
N PRO A 604 18.17 15.90 -15.59
CA PRO A 604 17.80 15.56 -16.96
C PRO A 604 16.32 15.21 -17.05
N LYS A 605 15.72 15.49 -18.22
CA LYS A 605 14.40 14.96 -18.57
C LYS A 605 14.55 13.47 -18.86
N GLU A 606 13.72 12.67 -18.21
CA GLU A 606 13.83 11.22 -18.26
C GLU A 606 12.55 10.56 -18.73
N GLU A 607 12.68 9.44 -19.45
CA GLU A 607 11.55 8.57 -19.73
C GLU A 607 10.95 8.05 -18.41
N ARG A 608 9.62 7.89 -18.43
CA ARG A 608 8.85 7.37 -17.31
C ARG A 608 9.36 6.00 -16.88
N PHE A 609 9.40 5.81 -15.57
CA PHE A 609 9.87 4.61 -14.92
C PHE A 609 8.91 4.29 -13.77
N ALA A 610 8.22 3.15 -13.89
CA ALA A 610 7.41 2.59 -12.82
C ALA A 610 8.32 2.04 -11.72
N SER A 611 7.89 2.17 -10.47
CA SER A 611 8.52 1.48 -9.36
C SER A 611 8.23 -0.03 -9.46
N GLU A 612 9.16 -0.84 -9.00
CA GLU A 612 9.01 -2.30 -9.02
C GLU A 612 8.06 -2.76 -7.91
N GLU A 613 7.00 -3.47 -8.28
CA GLU A 613 5.97 -3.94 -7.35
C GLU A 613 6.27 -5.34 -6.80
N PHE A 614 5.85 -5.60 -5.56
CA PHE A 614 5.83 -6.93 -4.95
C PHE A 614 7.19 -7.65 -4.91
N LYS A 615 8.31 -6.91 -4.73
CA LYS A 615 9.72 -7.38 -4.73
C LYS A 615 10.03 -8.62 -3.88
N ARG A 616 9.11 -9.03 -2.99
CA ARG A 616 9.27 -10.14 -2.03
C ARG A 616 8.03 -11.00 -1.83
N ASN A 617 7.10 -11.02 -2.78
CA ASN A 617 5.83 -11.76 -2.60
C ASN A 617 6.03 -13.19 -2.05
N TYR A 618 6.91 -14.00 -2.65
CA TYR A 618 7.18 -15.38 -2.21
C TYR A 618 8.29 -15.54 -1.16
N THR A 619 8.84 -14.46 -0.61
CA THR A 619 9.84 -14.52 0.46
C THR A 619 9.44 -13.70 1.68
N LYS A 620 8.35 -12.92 1.60
CA LYS A 620 7.85 -12.06 2.68
C LYS A 620 7.49 -12.84 3.94
N PHE A 621 7.06 -14.09 3.82
CA PHE A 621 6.71 -14.92 4.98
C PHE A 621 7.90 -15.24 5.92
N PHE A 622 9.14 -15.11 5.45
CA PHE A 622 10.32 -15.20 6.33
C PHE A 622 10.41 -14.00 7.27
N PHE A 623 9.80 -12.87 6.92
CA PHE A 623 9.79 -11.63 7.69
C PHE A 623 8.48 -11.50 8.48
N ARG A 624 8.36 -12.27 9.58
CA ARG A 624 7.16 -12.31 10.45
C ARG A 624 6.89 -11.02 11.23
N ASP A 625 7.80 -10.04 11.15
CA ASP A 625 7.67 -8.76 11.85
C ASP A 625 6.43 -7.96 11.43
N SER A 626 5.84 -8.21 10.26
CA SER A 626 4.61 -7.53 9.84
C SER A 626 3.43 -7.77 10.79
N PHE A 627 3.34 -8.94 11.43
CA PHE A 627 2.32 -9.23 12.45
C PHE A 627 2.60 -8.52 13.79
N ASN A 628 3.74 -7.85 13.90
CA ASN A 628 4.18 -7.18 15.12
C ASN A 628 4.37 -5.68 14.91
N GLN A 629 3.84 -5.10 13.82
CA GLN A 629 3.89 -3.67 13.55
C GLN A 629 2.48 -3.14 13.25
N PRO A 630 2.11 -1.93 13.69
CA PRO A 630 0.81 -1.33 13.37
C PRO A 630 0.60 -1.22 11.86
N GLY A 631 -0.62 -1.49 11.40
CA GLY A 631 -0.98 -1.56 9.98
C GLY A 631 -1.80 -2.81 9.67
N ASP A 632 -1.85 -3.20 8.40
CA ASP A 632 -2.57 -4.38 7.95
C ASP A 632 -1.58 -5.52 7.58
N PRO A 633 -1.53 -6.60 8.40
CA PRO A 633 -0.68 -7.76 8.14
C PRO A 633 -1.30 -8.81 7.22
N PHE A 634 -2.58 -8.66 6.84
CA PHE A 634 -3.36 -9.67 6.14
C PHE A 634 -3.21 -9.60 4.62
N HIS A 635 -2.82 -8.44 4.09
CA HIS A 635 -2.63 -8.21 2.66
C HIS A 635 -1.17 -8.02 2.24
N LEU A 636 -0.91 -8.32 0.97
CA LEU A 636 0.34 -8.01 0.32
C LEU A 636 0.24 -6.64 -0.37
N TYR A 637 1.08 -5.71 0.05
CA TYR A 637 1.17 -4.36 -0.54
C TYR A 637 2.17 -4.33 -1.70
N PRO A 638 1.92 -3.55 -2.77
CA PRO A 638 2.83 -3.43 -3.91
C PRO A 638 4.18 -2.81 -3.50
N TYR A 639 4.14 -1.85 -2.58
CA TYR A 639 5.30 -1.14 -2.06
C TYR A 639 5.20 -1.02 -0.54
N THR A 640 6.34 -1.05 0.17
CA THR A 640 6.41 -0.82 1.61
C THR A 640 7.55 0.14 1.95
N PRO A 641 7.34 1.12 2.86
CA PRO A 641 8.36 2.13 3.18
C PRO A 641 9.52 1.59 4.04
N ILE A 642 9.43 0.34 4.49
CA ILE A 642 10.35 -0.33 5.44
C ILE A 642 11.24 -1.38 4.75
N ASP A 643 11.42 -1.27 3.43
CA ASP A 643 12.32 -2.15 2.71
C ASP A 643 13.77 -1.94 3.17
N PRO A 644 14.55 -3.02 3.43
CA PRO A 644 15.90 -2.90 3.90
C PRO A 644 16.81 -2.34 2.79
N LEU A 645 17.73 -1.50 3.22
CA LEU A 645 18.70 -0.82 2.38
C LEU A 645 19.88 -1.71 2.04
N LEU A 646 20.39 -1.58 0.82
CA LEU A 646 21.70 -2.11 0.47
C LEU A 646 22.81 -1.26 1.11
N SER A 647 23.98 -1.87 1.30
CA SER A 647 25.17 -1.15 1.75
C SER A 647 25.63 -0.12 0.70
N ALA A 648 26.34 0.92 1.16
CA ALA A 648 26.71 2.05 0.31
C ALA A 648 27.70 1.68 -0.82
N ASP A 649 28.42 0.57 -0.71
CA ASP A 649 29.31 0.01 -1.73
C ASP A 649 28.55 -0.81 -2.80
N ALA A 650 27.34 -1.27 -2.49
CA ALA A 650 26.54 -2.10 -3.39
C ALA A 650 26.27 -1.43 -4.74
N ARG A 651 26.15 -0.10 -4.76
CA ARG A 651 25.96 0.73 -5.97
C ARG A 651 27.16 0.75 -6.92
N PHE A 652 28.32 0.24 -6.51
CA PHE A 652 29.54 0.20 -7.31
C PHE A 652 29.99 -1.23 -7.67
N LEU A 653 29.60 -2.24 -6.89
CA LEU A 653 30.07 -3.63 -7.02
C LEU A 653 29.08 -4.55 -7.73
N GLY A 654 28.24 -4.01 -8.62
CA GLY A 654 27.32 -4.79 -9.47
C GLY A 654 25.99 -5.19 -8.83
N SER A 655 25.89 -5.22 -7.51
CA SER A 655 24.63 -5.46 -6.77
C SER A 655 23.63 -4.29 -6.81
N GLY A 656 24.07 -3.11 -7.24
CA GLY A 656 23.27 -1.89 -7.29
C GLY A 656 22.87 -1.49 -8.70
N PHE A 657 22.30 -2.44 -9.46
CA PHE A 657 21.70 -2.13 -10.74
C PHE A 657 20.68 -0.99 -10.59
N GLY A 658 20.69 -0.02 -11.52
CA GLY A 658 19.76 1.13 -11.48
C GLY A 658 20.13 2.25 -10.50
N TYR A 659 21.20 2.14 -9.71
CA TYR A 659 21.70 3.27 -8.91
C TYR A 659 22.39 4.32 -9.79
N ARG A 660 22.29 5.58 -9.36
CA ARG A 660 22.94 6.73 -10.02
C ARG A 660 23.66 7.58 -8.98
N PRO A 661 24.87 7.16 -8.56
CA PRO A 661 25.64 7.91 -7.58
C PRO A 661 26.06 9.26 -8.16
N ILE A 662 26.03 10.30 -7.30
CA ILE A 662 26.44 11.67 -7.68
C ILE A 662 27.90 11.64 -8.15
N GLY A 663 28.17 12.22 -9.31
CA GLY A 663 29.52 12.24 -9.90
C GLY A 663 30.15 10.85 -10.04
N HIS A 664 29.35 9.84 -10.37
CA HIS A 664 29.78 8.42 -10.42
C HIS A 664 30.39 7.89 -9.12
N GLY A 665 30.08 8.51 -7.97
CA GLY A 665 30.58 8.12 -6.64
C GLY A 665 31.60 9.08 -6.05
N VAL A 666 32.19 9.98 -6.84
CA VAL A 666 33.10 11.02 -6.33
C VAL A 666 32.37 12.08 -5.50
N GLY A 667 31.04 12.18 -5.68
CA GLY A 667 30.26 13.30 -5.18
C GLY A 667 30.39 14.52 -6.09
N GLY A 668 29.88 15.66 -5.64
CA GLY A 668 29.89 16.90 -6.42
C GLY A 668 28.77 17.86 -5.99
N ALA A 669 28.79 19.07 -6.55
CA ALA A 669 27.83 20.13 -6.24
C ALA A 669 27.50 20.94 -7.50
N GLY A 670 26.31 21.51 -7.59
CA GLY A 670 25.85 22.12 -8.84
C GLY A 670 25.54 21.05 -9.89
N LYS A 671 26.25 21.09 -11.03
CA LYS A 671 25.95 20.24 -12.19
C LYS A 671 25.97 18.74 -11.85
N GLU A 672 27.04 18.25 -11.22
CA GLU A 672 27.18 16.82 -10.90
C GLU A 672 26.08 16.34 -9.93
N PHE A 673 25.65 17.22 -9.02
CA PHE A 673 24.54 16.95 -8.10
C PHE A 673 23.19 16.91 -8.83
N SER A 674 22.97 17.83 -9.77
CA SER A 674 21.72 17.91 -10.53
C SER A 674 21.56 16.77 -11.52
N GLU A 675 22.64 16.28 -12.12
CA GLU A 675 22.62 15.17 -13.08
C GLU A 675 22.11 13.84 -12.49
N SER A 676 22.16 13.65 -11.17
CA SER A 676 21.79 12.40 -10.51
C SER A 676 21.08 12.59 -9.18
N LEU A 677 20.03 11.81 -8.95
CA LEU A 677 19.29 11.82 -7.67
C LEU A 677 20.15 11.36 -6.48
N GLY A 678 21.17 10.53 -6.70
CA GLY A 678 22.01 9.99 -5.63
C GLY A 678 21.22 9.16 -4.61
N GLY A 679 21.77 9.08 -3.40
CA GLY A 679 21.13 8.41 -2.26
C GLY A 679 21.38 6.90 -2.19
N ASN A 680 20.58 6.25 -1.33
CA ASN A 680 20.67 4.82 -1.00
C ASN A 680 19.57 3.98 -1.66
N PHE A 681 18.89 4.55 -2.66
CA PHE A 681 17.85 3.88 -3.41
C PHE A 681 18.13 3.97 -4.91
N GLN A 682 17.61 2.99 -5.65
CA GLN A 682 17.68 2.94 -7.11
C GLN A 682 16.94 4.13 -7.74
N ARG A 683 16.98 4.21 -9.06
CA ARG A 683 16.22 5.19 -9.85
C ARG A 683 14.75 5.21 -9.46
N GLU A 684 14.22 6.39 -9.20
CA GLU A 684 12.83 6.60 -8.78
C GLU A 684 12.26 7.88 -9.38
N GLN A 685 10.92 7.92 -9.43
CA GLN A 685 10.12 9.03 -9.88
C GLN A 685 8.94 9.21 -8.93
N PHE A 686 8.22 10.32 -9.05
CA PHE A 686 7.03 10.59 -8.25
C PHE A 686 5.82 10.93 -9.11
N THR A 687 4.63 10.71 -8.55
CA THR A 687 3.35 11.09 -9.15
C THR A 687 2.78 12.29 -8.40
N ILE A 688 2.26 13.28 -9.13
CA ILE A 688 1.53 14.39 -8.53
C ILE A 688 0.04 14.07 -8.53
N VAL A 689 -0.63 14.28 -7.40
CA VAL A 689 -2.08 14.19 -7.25
C VAL A 689 -2.62 15.58 -6.88
N MET A 690 -3.46 16.14 -7.75
CA MET A 690 -4.18 17.40 -7.55
C MET A 690 -5.67 17.14 -7.48
N LEU A 691 -6.30 17.56 -6.38
CA LEU A 691 -7.76 17.60 -6.26
C LEU A 691 -8.25 18.98 -6.65
N THR A 692 -9.31 19.03 -7.47
CA THR A 692 -9.90 20.27 -7.98
C THR A 692 -11.41 20.25 -7.85
N TYR A 693 -11.99 21.38 -7.45
CA TYR A 693 -13.43 21.59 -7.36
C TYR A 693 -13.76 23.04 -7.79
N GLU A 694 -14.57 23.20 -8.84
CA GLU A 694 -15.05 24.49 -9.36
C GLU A 694 -13.96 25.57 -9.64
N ARG A 695 -12.72 25.14 -9.93
CA ARG A 695 -11.53 26.02 -10.08
C ARG A 695 -10.72 25.75 -11.36
N GLU A 696 -11.41 25.60 -12.49
CA GLU A 696 -10.76 25.19 -13.75
C GLU A 696 -9.59 26.09 -14.18
N GLU A 697 -9.71 27.42 -14.05
CA GLU A 697 -8.64 28.36 -14.44
C GLU A 697 -7.41 28.25 -13.53
N VAL A 698 -7.62 28.13 -12.22
CA VAL A 698 -6.54 27.98 -11.22
C VAL A 698 -5.79 26.67 -11.50
N LEU A 699 -6.51 25.58 -11.71
CA LEU A 699 -5.97 24.29 -12.09
C LEU A 699 -5.11 24.37 -13.35
N MET A 700 -5.60 25.03 -14.42
CA MET A 700 -4.83 25.14 -15.67
C MET A 700 -3.52 25.91 -15.47
N ASN A 701 -3.53 26.95 -14.63
CA ASN A 701 -2.32 27.69 -14.31
C ASN A 701 -1.35 26.87 -13.45
N ALA A 702 -1.84 26.10 -12.48
CA ALA A 702 -1.03 25.18 -11.69
C ALA A 702 -0.38 24.09 -12.58
N LEU A 703 -1.15 23.48 -13.49
CA LEU A 703 -0.66 22.47 -14.41
C LEU A 703 0.42 23.03 -15.36
N LYS A 704 0.23 24.22 -15.92
CA LYS A 704 1.22 24.87 -16.81
C LYS A 704 2.60 24.99 -16.15
N ARG A 705 2.64 25.28 -14.84
CA ARG A 705 3.90 25.41 -14.11
C ARG A 705 4.64 24.09 -13.93
N LEU A 706 3.98 22.94 -14.06
CA LEU A 706 4.63 21.63 -13.96
C LEU A 706 5.31 21.20 -15.27
N LYS A 707 5.23 22.01 -16.34
CA LYS A 707 5.84 21.71 -17.63
C LYS A 707 7.32 21.42 -17.44
N TYR A 708 7.75 20.23 -17.87
CA TYR A 708 9.14 19.77 -17.83
C TYR A 708 9.78 19.61 -16.45
N LEU A 709 8.99 19.45 -15.39
CA LEU A 709 9.49 19.12 -14.06
C LEU A 709 10.30 17.79 -14.07
N PRO A 710 11.57 17.77 -13.60
CA PRO A 710 12.36 16.55 -13.56
C PRO A 710 11.79 15.48 -12.61
N PHE A 711 12.06 14.21 -12.91
CA PHE A 711 11.62 13.03 -12.14
C PHE A 711 10.10 12.88 -11.93
N LEU A 712 9.28 13.72 -12.57
CA LEU A 712 7.84 13.57 -12.61
C LEU A 712 7.46 12.40 -13.53
N ASN A 713 6.70 11.43 -13.01
CA ASN A 713 6.21 10.30 -13.79
C ASN A 713 4.91 10.66 -14.54
N ARG A 714 3.93 11.18 -13.79
CA ARG A 714 2.60 11.57 -14.28
C ARG A 714 1.92 12.54 -13.32
N VAL A 715 0.86 13.18 -13.80
CA VAL A 715 -0.04 14.02 -12.99
C VAL A 715 -1.45 13.45 -13.04
N ILE A 716 -2.05 13.28 -11.86
CA ILE A 716 -3.43 12.83 -11.69
C ILE A 716 -4.24 14.01 -11.17
N VAL A 717 -5.26 14.39 -11.93
CA VAL A 717 -6.26 15.37 -11.52
C VAL A 717 -7.48 14.61 -11.03
N VAL A 718 -7.71 14.67 -9.72
CA VAL A 718 -8.90 14.12 -9.06
C VAL A 718 -10.03 15.13 -9.23
N TRP A 719 -10.92 14.82 -10.15
CA TRP A 719 -12.02 15.69 -10.53
C TRP A 719 -13.19 15.48 -9.57
N ASN A 720 -13.31 16.35 -8.57
CA ASN A 720 -14.36 16.28 -7.54
C ASN A 720 -15.69 16.89 -7.98
N ASN A 721 -15.69 17.70 -9.04
CA ASN A 721 -16.92 18.25 -9.59
C ASN A 721 -17.72 17.14 -10.29
N GLN A 722 -19.02 17.06 -10.00
CA GLN A 722 -19.92 16.09 -10.64
C GLN A 722 -20.18 16.44 -12.11
N ILE A 723 -20.04 17.72 -12.45
CA ILE A 723 -20.09 18.23 -13.81
C ILE A 723 -18.72 18.00 -14.45
N PRO A 724 -18.63 17.42 -15.68
CA PRO A 724 -17.36 17.25 -16.37
C PRO A 724 -16.72 18.61 -16.72
N PRO A 725 -15.41 18.64 -16.97
CA PRO A 725 -14.71 19.85 -17.39
C PRO A 725 -15.35 20.51 -18.61
N SER A 726 -15.29 21.84 -18.67
CA SER A 726 -15.76 22.61 -19.83
C SER A 726 -15.13 22.10 -21.13
N VAL A 727 -15.95 21.95 -22.19
CA VAL A 727 -15.49 21.44 -23.50
C VAL A 727 -14.45 22.37 -24.14
N GLU A 728 -14.49 23.66 -23.82
CA GLU A 728 -13.57 24.69 -24.32
C GLU A 728 -12.24 24.75 -23.53
N LEU A 729 -12.15 23.99 -22.43
CA LEU A 729 -10.99 24.01 -21.54
C LEU A 729 -9.75 23.46 -22.26
N ARG A 730 -8.68 24.25 -22.24
CA ARG A 730 -7.42 23.92 -22.94
C ARG A 730 -6.38 23.40 -21.96
N TRP A 731 -6.06 22.12 -22.10
CA TRP A 731 -5.14 21.41 -21.22
C TRP A 731 -3.69 21.64 -21.66
N PRO A 732 -2.76 21.99 -20.74
CA PRO A 732 -1.36 22.20 -21.08
C PRO A 732 -0.63 20.89 -21.36
N ASP A 733 0.29 20.92 -22.31
CA ASP A 733 1.26 19.83 -22.50
C ASP A 733 2.44 20.02 -21.54
N ILE A 734 2.42 19.25 -20.46
CA ILE A 734 3.41 19.31 -19.39
C ILE A 734 4.63 18.41 -19.64
N GLY A 735 4.61 17.61 -20.72
CA GLY A 735 5.67 16.64 -21.05
C GLY A 735 5.52 15.26 -20.39
N VAL A 736 4.51 15.07 -19.54
CA VAL A 736 4.14 13.78 -18.93
C VAL A 736 2.64 13.53 -19.09
N PRO A 737 2.15 12.28 -18.97
CA PRO A 737 0.72 11.98 -19.01
C PRO A 737 -0.05 12.74 -17.93
N LEU A 738 -1.16 13.34 -18.37
CA LEU A 738 -2.13 14.00 -17.51
C LEU A 738 -3.42 13.17 -17.51
N ASN A 739 -3.74 12.58 -16.36
CA ASN A 739 -4.90 11.71 -16.18
C ASN A 739 -5.96 12.41 -15.34
N ILE A 740 -7.15 12.63 -15.90
CA ILE A 740 -8.27 13.26 -15.20
C ILE A 740 -9.20 12.14 -14.74
N VAL A 741 -9.24 11.90 -13.44
CA VAL A 741 -9.99 10.81 -12.82
C VAL A 741 -11.32 11.32 -12.30
N LYS A 742 -12.41 10.68 -12.72
CA LYS A 742 -13.77 10.98 -12.29
C LYS A 742 -14.01 10.38 -10.92
N THR A 743 -14.57 11.18 -10.02
CA THR A 743 -14.99 10.74 -8.68
C THR A 743 -16.50 10.54 -8.61
N SER A 744 -16.95 9.70 -7.67
CA SER A 744 -18.37 9.39 -7.46
C SER A 744 -19.12 10.47 -6.67
N LYS A 745 -18.42 11.16 -5.76
CA LYS A 745 -18.95 12.25 -4.94
C LYS A 745 -17.86 13.29 -4.67
N ASN A 746 -18.27 14.53 -4.39
CA ASN A 746 -17.33 15.54 -3.89
C ASN A 746 -16.87 15.16 -2.48
N SER A 747 -15.60 14.78 -2.34
CA SER A 747 -15.00 14.37 -1.07
C SER A 747 -13.49 14.67 -1.08
N LEU A 748 -12.98 15.24 0.01
CA LEU A 748 -11.53 15.47 0.15
C LEU A 748 -10.74 14.15 0.29
N ASN A 749 -11.39 13.07 0.71
CA ASN A 749 -10.79 11.74 0.81
C ASN A 749 -10.31 11.20 -0.56
N ASN A 750 -10.92 11.65 -1.67
CA ASN A 750 -10.66 11.14 -3.02
C ASN A 750 -9.19 11.28 -3.45
N ARG A 751 -8.46 12.27 -2.92
CA ARG A 751 -7.04 12.49 -3.25
C ARG A 751 -6.09 11.44 -2.68
N PHE A 752 -6.54 10.65 -1.70
CA PHE A 752 -5.75 9.59 -1.05
C PHE A 752 -6.14 8.19 -1.51
N LEU A 753 -7.04 8.06 -2.49
CA LEU A 753 -7.37 6.76 -3.05
C LEU A 753 -6.14 6.16 -3.74
N PRO A 754 -5.82 4.88 -3.51
CA PRO A 754 -4.67 4.22 -4.12
C PRO A 754 -4.99 3.83 -5.57
N PHE A 755 -5.13 4.83 -6.45
CA PHE A 755 -5.47 4.60 -7.85
C PHE A 755 -4.49 3.63 -8.52
N ASP A 756 -5.02 2.71 -9.32
CA ASP A 756 -4.28 1.72 -10.10
C ASP A 756 -3.25 2.34 -11.04
N ILE A 757 -3.54 3.53 -11.58
CA ILE A 757 -2.62 4.31 -12.41
C ILE A 757 -1.45 4.94 -11.64
N ILE A 758 -1.36 4.88 -10.31
CA ILE A 758 -0.19 5.38 -9.57
C ILE A 758 0.88 4.28 -9.55
N GLU A 759 1.96 4.43 -10.30
CA GLU A 759 3.04 3.41 -10.41
C GLU A 759 4.32 3.85 -9.69
N THR A 760 4.24 4.85 -8.83
CA THR A 760 5.39 5.39 -8.09
C THR A 760 5.20 5.19 -6.59
N GLU A 761 6.28 4.89 -5.88
CA GLU A 761 6.28 4.84 -4.41
C GLU A 761 5.99 6.21 -3.80
N ALA A 762 6.53 7.26 -4.41
CA ALA A 762 6.36 8.65 -3.99
C ALA A 762 5.10 9.26 -4.60
N VAL A 763 4.27 9.88 -3.76
CA VAL A 763 3.13 10.68 -4.18
C VAL A 763 3.27 12.08 -3.61
N LEU A 764 3.33 13.09 -4.49
CA LEU A 764 3.21 14.49 -4.11
C LEU A 764 1.73 14.87 -4.19
N SER A 765 1.11 15.06 -3.03
CA SER A 765 -0.21 15.68 -2.97
C SER A 765 -0.05 17.19 -2.91
N ILE A 766 -0.74 17.88 -3.82
CA ILE A 766 -0.69 19.32 -3.93
C ILE A 766 -2.09 19.88 -4.19
N ASP A 767 -2.43 21.00 -3.55
CA ASP A 767 -3.68 21.72 -3.80
C ASP A 767 -3.61 22.46 -5.14
N ASP A 768 -4.75 22.65 -5.79
CA ASP A 768 -4.85 23.31 -7.10
C ASP A 768 -4.41 24.79 -7.07
N ASP A 769 -4.41 25.41 -5.89
CA ASP A 769 -3.98 26.77 -5.63
C ASP A 769 -2.59 26.88 -4.98
N ALA A 770 -1.89 25.76 -4.74
CA ALA A 770 -0.56 25.77 -4.14
C ALA A 770 0.52 26.15 -5.16
N HIS A 771 1.37 27.10 -4.78
CA HIS A 771 2.43 27.66 -5.62
C HIS A 771 3.79 27.13 -5.16
N LEU A 772 4.29 26.07 -5.79
CA LEU A 772 5.63 25.52 -5.55
C LEU A 772 6.49 25.60 -6.81
N ARG A 773 7.75 26.02 -6.64
CA ARG A 773 8.73 26.00 -7.72
C ARG A 773 9.32 24.61 -7.93
N HIS A 774 9.94 24.39 -9.10
CA HIS A 774 10.59 23.11 -9.41
C HIS A 774 11.71 22.78 -8.42
N ASP A 775 12.56 23.74 -8.04
CA ASP A 775 13.65 23.51 -7.08
C ASP A 775 13.12 23.05 -5.71
N GLU A 776 12.00 23.61 -5.27
CA GLU A 776 11.33 23.23 -4.01
C GLU A 776 10.77 21.81 -4.08
N ILE A 777 10.09 21.45 -5.17
CA ILE A 777 9.53 20.11 -5.38
C ILE A 777 10.65 19.06 -5.41
N ILE A 778 11.73 19.32 -6.14
CA ILE A 778 12.86 18.39 -6.28
C ILE A 778 13.61 18.24 -4.95
N PHE A 779 13.78 19.34 -4.20
CA PHE A 779 14.34 19.27 -2.85
C PHE A 779 13.45 18.42 -1.92
N GLY A 780 12.14 18.68 -1.88
CA GLY A 780 11.18 17.90 -1.09
C GLY A 780 11.20 16.41 -1.46
N PHE A 781 11.27 16.09 -2.76
CA PHE A 781 11.37 14.72 -3.24
C PHE A 781 12.66 14.05 -2.75
N ARG A 782 13.82 14.73 -2.83
CA ARG A 782 15.09 14.18 -2.33
C ARG A 782 15.05 13.91 -0.82
N VAL A 783 14.47 14.81 -0.04
CA VAL A 783 14.30 14.60 1.42
C VAL A 783 13.36 13.42 1.68
N TRP A 784 12.24 13.33 0.96
CA TRP A 784 11.31 12.21 1.10
C TRP A 784 11.97 10.86 0.77
N ARG A 785 12.86 10.80 -0.23
CA ARG A 785 13.57 9.55 -0.58
C ARG A 785 14.40 8.99 0.57
N GLU A 786 14.90 9.85 1.46
CA GLU A 786 15.64 9.45 2.66
C GLU A 786 14.72 9.10 3.83
N GLU A 787 13.46 9.55 3.79
CA GLU A 787 12.53 9.56 4.92
C GLU A 787 11.13 9.08 4.49
N ARG A 788 11.11 7.93 3.81
CA ARG A 788 9.93 7.37 3.12
C ARG A 788 8.77 7.04 4.03
N ASP A 789 9.06 6.69 5.28
CA ASP A 789 8.05 6.33 6.25
C ASP A 789 7.34 7.57 6.82
N ARG A 790 7.73 8.79 6.46
CA ARG A 790 7.16 10.03 6.99
C ARG A 790 6.49 10.89 5.93
N VAL A 791 5.58 11.77 6.38
CA VAL A 791 5.08 12.87 5.55
C VAL A 791 6.15 13.94 5.49
N VAL A 792 6.56 14.33 4.28
CA VAL A 792 7.60 15.33 4.04
C VAL A 792 7.01 16.47 3.22
N GLY A 793 7.02 17.69 3.73
CA GLY A 793 6.39 18.81 3.02
C GLY A 793 6.65 20.17 3.65
N PHE A 794 5.91 21.17 3.18
CA PHE A 794 6.27 22.58 3.39
C PHE A 794 5.42 23.26 4.48
N PRO A 795 4.07 23.19 4.49
CA PRO A 795 3.25 23.92 5.45
C PRO A 795 3.19 23.15 6.78
N GLY A 796 3.97 23.61 7.76
CA GLY A 796 3.96 23.06 9.13
C GLY A 796 2.82 23.64 9.99
N ARG A 797 2.19 22.78 10.79
CA ARG A 797 1.12 23.10 11.76
C ARG A 797 1.31 22.27 13.03
N PHE A 798 0.60 22.60 14.10
CA PHE A 798 0.70 21.88 15.37
C PHE A 798 -0.64 21.77 16.09
N HIS A 799 -0.70 20.82 17.01
CA HIS A 799 -1.79 20.72 17.98
C HIS A 799 -1.35 21.33 19.32
N THR A 800 -2.28 21.82 20.12
CA THR A 800 -2.03 22.34 21.47
C THR A 800 -3.05 21.83 22.46
N TRP A 801 -2.69 21.71 23.73
CA TRP A 801 -3.64 21.36 24.78
C TRP A 801 -4.25 22.61 25.41
N ASP A 802 -5.58 22.72 25.41
CA ASP A 802 -6.30 23.71 26.19
C ASP A 802 -6.60 23.18 27.59
N VAL A 803 -5.90 23.74 28.58
CA VAL A 803 -6.05 23.37 29.99
C VAL A 803 -7.45 23.67 30.53
N LYS A 804 -8.12 24.72 30.03
CA LYS A 804 -9.43 25.15 30.54
C LYS A 804 -10.53 24.18 30.11
N ASN A 805 -10.57 23.85 28.82
CA ASN A 805 -11.58 22.98 28.23
C ASN A 805 -11.18 21.50 28.24
N LYS A 806 -9.93 21.18 28.64
CA LYS A 806 -9.34 19.84 28.60
C LYS A 806 -9.52 19.18 27.23
N SER A 807 -9.19 19.94 26.18
CA SER A 807 -9.36 19.53 24.79
C SER A 807 -8.14 19.90 23.96
N TRP A 808 -7.99 19.22 22.83
CA TRP A 808 -6.94 19.53 21.85
C TRP A 808 -7.43 20.60 20.89
N LEU A 809 -6.55 21.54 20.56
CA LEU A 809 -6.79 22.60 19.58
C LEU A 809 -5.83 22.45 18.41
N TYR A 810 -6.30 22.78 17.22
CA TYR A 810 -5.47 22.97 16.03
C TYR A 810 -4.88 24.37 16.03
N ASN A 811 -3.59 24.51 15.73
CA ASN A 811 -2.93 25.80 15.72
C ASN A 811 -2.11 26.02 14.43
N SER A 812 -2.35 27.17 13.80
CA SER A 812 -1.68 27.60 12.57
C SER A 812 -0.67 28.73 12.77
N ASN A 813 -0.49 29.19 14.00
CA ASN A 813 0.42 30.28 14.32
C ASN A 813 1.88 29.89 14.07
N TYR A 814 2.76 30.89 13.97
CA TYR A 814 4.19 30.65 13.88
C TYR A 814 4.72 30.10 15.20
N SER A 815 5.19 28.85 15.16
CA SER A 815 5.79 28.16 16.29
C SER A 815 7.15 27.59 15.93
N CYS A 816 7.99 27.38 16.94
CA CYS A 816 9.28 26.68 16.81
C CYS A 816 9.12 25.15 16.83
N GLU A 817 7.92 24.65 17.11
CA GLU A 817 7.57 23.25 17.00
C GLU A 817 6.38 23.05 16.06
N LEU A 818 6.34 21.87 15.44
CA LEU A 818 5.25 21.41 14.59
C LEU A 818 4.89 19.98 14.94
N SER A 819 3.68 19.54 14.64
CA SER A 819 3.28 18.13 14.78
C SER A 819 2.61 17.59 13.52
N MET A 820 2.38 18.45 12.53
CA MET A 820 1.68 18.14 11.29
C MET A 820 2.34 18.87 10.13
N VAL A 821 2.33 18.25 8.96
CA VAL A 821 2.63 18.88 7.68
C VAL A 821 1.42 18.69 6.78
N LEU A 822 0.86 19.80 6.28
CA LEU A 822 -0.38 19.75 5.50
C LEU A 822 -0.15 19.09 4.13
N THR A 823 -1.01 18.13 3.78
CA THR A 823 -0.91 17.35 2.54
C THR A 823 -1.28 18.11 1.28
N GLY A 824 -1.70 19.38 1.41
CA GLY A 824 -1.86 20.29 0.28
C GLY A 824 -0.54 20.72 -0.37
N ALA A 825 0.60 20.37 0.23
CA ALA A 825 1.93 20.48 -0.36
C ALA A 825 2.88 19.53 0.38
N ALA A 826 2.72 18.23 0.18
CA ALA A 826 3.57 17.23 0.82
C ALA A 826 3.71 15.92 0.03
N PHE A 827 4.87 15.31 0.15
CA PHE A 827 5.15 13.95 -0.25
C PHE A 827 4.76 12.96 0.84
N TYR A 828 4.16 11.86 0.42
CA TYR A 828 3.94 10.67 1.25
C TYR A 828 4.11 9.41 0.39
N HIS A 829 4.27 8.27 1.06
CA HIS A 829 4.46 6.98 0.40
C HIS A 829 3.10 6.35 0.00
N LYS A 830 2.99 5.77 -1.21
CA LYS A 830 1.74 5.14 -1.73
C LYS A 830 1.13 4.12 -0.76
N TYR A 831 1.96 3.43 0.03
CA TYR A 831 1.51 2.53 1.12
C TYR A 831 0.47 3.19 2.05
N TYR A 832 0.65 4.47 2.40
CA TYR A 832 -0.28 5.17 3.27
C TYR A 832 -1.61 5.53 2.60
N ALA A 833 -1.67 5.60 1.26
CA ALA A 833 -2.94 5.71 0.54
C ALA A 833 -3.81 4.46 0.77
N TYR A 834 -3.22 3.27 0.65
CA TYR A 834 -3.95 2.02 0.91
C TYR A 834 -4.43 1.92 2.35
N LEU A 835 -3.56 2.25 3.33
CA LEU A 835 -3.93 2.21 4.73
C LEU A 835 -4.99 3.25 5.08
N TYR A 836 -4.94 4.44 4.49
CA TYR A 836 -5.98 5.46 4.63
C TYR A 836 -7.32 4.94 4.08
N THR A 837 -7.31 4.21 2.97
CA THR A 837 -8.53 3.73 2.31
C THR A 837 -9.12 2.46 2.92
N TYR A 838 -8.29 1.53 3.41
CA TYR A 838 -8.76 0.20 3.82
C TYR A 838 -8.54 -0.14 5.30
N SER A 839 -7.57 0.50 5.97
CA SER A 839 -7.23 0.18 7.36
C SER A 839 -7.68 1.24 8.36
N MET A 840 -7.71 2.51 7.96
CA MET A 840 -8.18 3.61 8.81
C MET A 840 -9.67 3.40 9.15
N PRO A 841 -10.08 3.56 10.42
CA PRO A 841 -11.48 3.46 10.79
C PRO A 841 -12.37 4.34 9.92
N GLN A 842 -13.42 3.75 9.33
CA GLN A 842 -14.35 4.43 8.43
C GLN A 842 -14.89 5.74 9.03
N ALA A 843 -15.18 5.75 10.34
CA ALA A 843 -15.68 6.91 11.07
C ALA A 843 -14.80 8.17 10.94
N ILE A 844 -13.48 8.01 10.79
CA ILE A 844 -12.56 9.15 10.57
C ILE A 844 -12.80 9.76 9.18
N ARG A 845 -12.91 8.92 8.14
CA ARG A 845 -13.17 9.38 6.77
C ARG A 845 -14.57 9.96 6.62
N ASP A 846 -15.55 9.40 7.32
CA ASP A 846 -16.91 9.94 7.37
C ASP A 846 -16.93 11.32 8.03
N LYS A 847 -16.14 11.52 9.09
CA LYS A 847 -15.99 12.84 9.74
C LYS A 847 -15.32 13.86 8.81
N VAL A 848 -14.34 13.43 8.01
CA VAL A 848 -13.73 14.26 6.96
C VAL A 848 -14.75 14.67 5.90
N ASP A 849 -15.64 13.75 5.50
CA ASP A 849 -16.73 14.06 4.55
C ASP A 849 -17.80 14.97 5.17
N GLU A 850 -18.16 14.76 6.44
CA GLU A 850 -19.15 15.56 7.17
C GLU A 850 -18.75 17.04 7.23
N TYR A 851 -17.48 17.34 7.52
CA TYR A 851 -16.98 18.71 7.57
C TYR A 851 -16.37 19.19 6.25
N THR A 852 -16.13 18.30 5.28
CA THR A 852 -15.33 18.60 4.08
C THR A 852 -14.00 19.28 4.46
N ASN A 853 -13.32 18.72 5.46
CA ASN A 853 -12.12 19.29 6.08
C ASN A 853 -11.30 18.18 6.77
N CYS A 854 -10.10 18.50 7.28
CA CYS A 854 -9.29 17.64 8.16
C CYS A 854 -8.71 16.35 7.54
N GLU A 855 -8.75 16.18 6.22
CA GLU A 855 -8.15 15.04 5.52
C GLU A 855 -6.61 15.01 5.71
N ASP A 856 -6.01 16.20 5.76
CA ASP A 856 -4.59 16.42 6.05
C ASP A 856 -4.21 16.00 7.48
N ILE A 857 -5.06 16.36 8.47
CA ILE A 857 -4.92 15.96 9.86
C ILE A 857 -5.06 14.43 9.96
N ALA A 858 -6.06 13.84 9.31
CA ALA A 858 -6.28 12.39 9.31
C ALA A 858 -5.06 11.62 8.77
N MET A 859 -4.46 12.09 7.67
CA MET A 859 -3.23 11.50 7.12
C MET A 859 -2.04 11.62 8.09
N ASN A 860 -1.85 12.78 8.74
CA ASN A 860 -0.78 12.94 9.74
C ASN A 860 -1.01 12.05 10.97
N PHE A 861 -2.25 11.88 11.42
CA PHE A 861 -2.63 10.95 12.49
C PHE A 861 -2.27 9.52 12.11
N LEU A 862 -2.64 9.07 10.90
CA LEU A 862 -2.34 7.72 10.40
C LEU A 862 -0.84 7.44 10.39
N VAL A 863 -0.06 8.30 9.74
CA VAL A 863 1.39 8.10 9.59
C VAL A 863 2.09 8.16 10.95
N SER A 864 1.70 9.08 11.84
CA SER A 864 2.26 9.18 13.19
C SER A 864 1.86 8.02 14.09
N HIS A 865 0.64 7.48 13.92
CA HIS A 865 0.17 6.29 14.63
C HIS A 865 1.01 5.07 14.26
N ILE A 866 1.27 4.86 12.97
CA ILE A 866 1.99 3.69 12.47
C ILE A 866 3.48 3.75 12.79
N THR A 867 4.11 4.89 12.49
CA THR A 867 5.57 5.01 12.60
C THR A 867 6.05 5.42 13.98
N ARG A 868 5.16 6.02 14.79
CA ARG A 868 5.52 6.71 16.03
C ARG A 868 6.62 7.77 15.81
N LYS A 869 6.61 8.42 14.65
CA LYS A 869 7.52 9.52 14.29
C LYS A 869 6.72 10.77 13.87
N PRO A 870 7.24 11.98 14.17
CA PRO A 870 6.67 13.23 13.66
C PRO A 870 6.98 13.42 12.15
N PRO A 871 6.22 14.26 11.44
CA PRO A 871 6.48 14.58 10.04
C PRO A 871 7.76 15.42 9.86
N ILE A 872 8.21 15.61 8.62
CA ILE A 872 9.39 16.43 8.29
C ILE A 872 8.97 17.68 7.55
N LYS A 873 9.37 18.83 8.09
CA LYS A 873 9.23 20.12 7.42
C LYS A 873 10.47 20.42 6.57
N VAL A 874 10.25 20.74 5.31
CA VAL A 874 11.28 21.26 4.40
C VAL A 874 11.10 22.76 4.19
N THR A 875 12.18 23.43 3.80
CA THR A 875 12.16 24.87 3.55
C THR A 875 11.37 25.23 2.29
N SER A 876 10.48 26.21 2.43
CA SER A 876 9.86 26.93 1.31
C SER A 876 10.26 28.40 1.35
N ARG A 877 10.30 29.04 0.17
CA ARG A 877 10.52 30.49 0.08
C ARG A 877 9.25 31.30 0.30
N TRP A 878 8.10 30.75 -0.07
CA TRP A 878 6.86 31.50 -0.14
C TRP A 878 5.89 31.13 0.98
N THR A 879 5.11 32.12 1.42
CA THR A 879 3.84 31.89 2.11
C THR A 879 2.81 31.47 1.07
N PHE A 880 2.12 30.36 1.30
CA PHE A 880 1.02 29.82 0.47
C PHE A 880 -0.19 30.77 0.42
N ARG A 881 -0.07 31.93 -0.25
CA ARG A 881 -1.18 32.84 -0.51
C ARG A 881 -1.54 32.76 -2.00
N CYS A 882 -2.77 32.38 -2.32
CA CYS A 882 -3.30 32.40 -3.68
C CYS A 882 -3.75 33.83 -4.03
N PRO A 883 -3.09 34.55 -4.96
CA PRO A 883 -3.44 35.94 -5.27
C PRO A 883 -4.75 36.09 -6.07
N GLY A 884 -5.27 34.99 -6.65
CA GLY A 884 -6.43 34.99 -7.55
C GLY A 884 -7.63 34.15 -7.08
N CYS A 885 -7.64 33.69 -5.83
CA CYS A 885 -8.72 32.87 -5.30
C CYS A 885 -9.78 33.78 -4.63
N PRO A 886 -11.04 33.84 -5.12
CA PRO A 886 -12.07 34.71 -4.56
C PRO A 886 -12.57 34.28 -3.18
N GLN A 887 -12.54 32.97 -2.88
CA GLN A 887 -12.83 32.36 -1.57
C GLN A 887 -11.92 31.14 -1.33
N THR A 888 -11.46 30.96 -0.10
CA THR A 888 -10.67 29.79 0.34
C THR A 888 -11.43 29.03 1.42
N LEU A 889 -11.33 27.70 1.50
CA LEU A 889 -11.94 26.95 2.61
C LEU A 889 -11.45 27.43 3.99
N SER A 890 -10.23 27.97 4.06
CA SER A 890 -9.65 28.53 5.28
C SER A 890 -10.14 29.93 5.66
N SER A 891 -10.90 30.61 4.77
CA SER A 891 -11.46 31.93 5.07
C SER A 891 -12.83 31.87 5.75
N ASP A 892 -13.40 30.67 5.92
CA ASP A 892 -14.60 30.47 6.74
C ASP A 892 -14.25 30.56 8.23
N ASP A 893 -15.09 31.24 9.00
CA ASP A 893 -14.93 31.39 10.44
C ASP A 893 -15.05 30.04 11.18
N SER A 894 -15.80 29.07 10.62
CA SER A 894 -15.93 27.72 11.19
C SER A 894 -14.69 26.85 11.02
N HIS A 895 -13.82 27.15 10.04
CA HIS A 895 -12.75 26.28 9.58
C HIS A 895 -11.81 25.81 10.71
N PHE A 896 -11.43 26.72 11.61
CA PHE A 896 -10.56 26.39 12.74
C PHE A 896 -11.29 25.57 13.80
N GLN A 897 -12.57 25.86 14.05
CA GLN A 897 -13.39 25.16 15.03
C GLN A 897 -13.63 23.71 14.60
N GLU A 898 -13.94 23.47 13.33
CA GLU A 898 -14.06 22.13 12.75
C GLU A 898 -12.75 21.34 12.90
N ARG A 899 -11.60 21.96 12.61
CA ARG A 899 -10.29 21.33 12.82
C ARG A 899 -10.02 20.97 14.28
N HIS A 900 -10.45 21.80 15.24
CA HIS A 900 -10.37 21.45 16.66
C HIS A 900 -11.24 20.21 16.96
N GLN A 901 -12.46 20.17 16.43
CA GLN A 901 -13.38 19.05 16.62
C GLN A 901 -12.84 17.76 15.99
N CYS A 902 -12.26 17.82 14.78
CA CYS A 902 -11.60 16.70 14.13
C CYS A 902 -10.50 16.10 14.99
N ILE A 903 -9.59 16.92 15.53
CA ILE A 903 -8.49 16.43 16.36
C ILE A 903 -9.04 15.68 17.59
N ASN A 904 -10.01 16.25 18.30
CA ASN A 904 -10.60 15.59 19.48
C ASN A 904 -11.34 14.30 19.10
N PHE A 905 -12.06 14.29 17.98
CA PHE A 905 -12.73 13.10 17.49
C PHE A 905 -11.73 12.00 17.10
N PHE A 906 -10.68 12.33 16.36
CA PHE A 906 -9.64 11.36 15.98
C PHE A 906 -8.90 10.81 17.20
N VAL A 907 -8.60 11.65 18.20
CA VAL A 907 -8.03 11.21 19.48
C VAL A 907 -8.95 10.20 20.19
N LYS A 908 -10.27 10.43 20.15
CA LYS A 908 -11.24 9.48 20.71
C LYS A 908 -11.22 8.15 19.96
N VAL A 909 -11.21 8.18 18.62
CA VAL A 909 -11.19 6.97 17.78
C VAL A 909 -9.91 6.17 17.98
N TYR A 910 -8.74 6.82 18.01
CA TYR A 910 -7.45 6.13 18.26
C TYR A 910 -7.23 5.78 19.74
N GLY A 911 -7.99 6.36 20.67
CA GLY A 911 -7.83 6.19 22.12
C GLY A 911 -6.64 6.95 22.73
N TYR A 912 -5.88 7.73 21.95
CA TYR A 912 -4.77 8.56 22.41
C TYR A 912 -4.41 9.62 21.34
N MET A 913 -3.50 10.55 21.66
CA MET A 913 -2.95 11.51 20.69
C MET A 913 -1.77 10.89 19.93
N PRO A 914 -1.91 10.55 18.63
CA PRO A 914 -0.83 9.93 17.87
C PRO A 914 0.21 10.92 17.39
N LEU A 915 -0.18 12.19 17.19
CA LEU A 915 0.71 13.24 16.71
C LEU A 915 1.85 13.50 17.70
N LEU A 916 3.05 13.67 17.16
CA LEU A 916 4.25 13.97 17.93
C LEU A 916 4.81 15.32 17.51
N PHE A 917 5.34 16.06 18.48
CA PHE A 917 6.03 17.31 18.19
C PHE A 917 7.41 17.07 17.59
N THR A 918 7.84 18.01 16.74
CA THR A 918 9.18 18.10 16.23
C THR A 918 9.57 19.56 16.04
N GLN A 919 10.85 19.85 16.28
CA GLN A 919 11.47 21.13 15.98
C GLN A 919 12.39 21.02 14.75
N TYR A 920 12.34 19.86 14.07
CA TYR A 920 13.22 19.51 12.98
C TYR A 920 12.77 20.15 11.66
N ARG A 921 13.70 20.86 11.02
CA ARG A 921 13.55 21.42 9.67
C ARG A 921 14.75 21.03 8.84
N VAL A 922 14.51 20.58 7.60
CA VAL A 922 15.57 20.21 6.67
C VAL A 922 15.80 21.33 5.66
N ASP A 923 17.07 21.70 5.52
CA ASP A 923 17.61 22.63 4.53
C ASP A 923 18.62 21.89 3.63
N SER A 924 18.94 22.46 2.47
CA SER A 924 19.98 21.89 1.61
C SER A 924 21.35 21.88 2.32
N VAL A 925 22.19 20.88 2.06
CA VAL A 925 23.51 20.72 2.72
C VAL A 925 24.39 21.96 2.61
N LEU A 926 24.36 22.65 1.45
CA LEU A 926 25.13 23.87 1.21
C LEU A 926 24.31 25.15 1.42
N PHE A 927 23.15 25.05 2.08
CA PHE A 927 22.30 26.19 2.39
C PHE A 927 23.05 27.20 3.25
N LYS A 928 22.95 28.48 2.88
CA LYS A 928 23.68 29.62 3.50
C LYS A 928 25.21 29.45 3.62
N THR A 929 25.79 28.40 3.03
CA THR A 929 27.24 28.19 3.02
C THR A 929 27.86 29.12 1.97
N ARG A 930 28.97 29.78 2.32
CA ARG A 930 29.77 30.55 1.38
C ARG A 930 30.66 29.58 0.61
N LEU A 931 30.51 29.55 -0.70
CA LEU A 931 31.29 28.68 -1.58
C LEU A 931 32.32 29.51 -2.35
N PRO A 932 33.49 28.93 -2.66
CA PRO A 932 34.43 29.47 -3.65
C PRO A 932 33.75 29.73 -5.01
N HIS A 933 34.32 30.63 -5.82
CA HIS A 933 33.75 31.03 -7.12
C HIS A 933 33.62 29.88 -8.14
N ASP A 934 34.40 28.81 -7.98
CA ASP A 934 34.38 27.62 -8.82
C ASP A 934 33.35 26.56 -8.37
N LYS A 935 32.60 26.81 -7.29
CA LYS A 935 31.62 25.87 -6.73
C LYS A 935 30.22 26.48 -6.73
N GLN A 936 29.23 25.64 -7.00
CA GLN A 936 27.81 25.99 -6.94
C GLN A 936 27.14 25.25 -5.79
N LYS A 937 26.10 25.87 -5.21
CA LYS A 937 25.23 25.21 -4.23
C LYS A 937 24.41 24.10 -4.89
N CYS A 938 23.92 23.15 -4.11
CA CYS A 938 23.00 22.11 -4.58
C CYS A 938 21.68 22.68 -5.08
N PHE A 939 21.19 23.71 -4.40
CA PHE A 939 20.09 24.56 -4.83
C PHE A 939 20.54 26.02 -4.64
N LYS A 940 20.36 26.88 -5.63
CA LYS A 940 20.78 28.28 -5.55
C LYS A 940 20.00 29.06 -4.48
N TYR A 941 18.77 28.62 -4.25
CA TYR A 941 17.69 29.40 -3.67
C TYR A 941 17.09 28.81 -2.37
N ILE A 942 17.43 27.56 -2.07
CA ILE A 942 17.05 26.74 -0.91
C ILE A 942 18.32 26.25 -0.23
#